data_AF-A0A1G1C594-F1
#
_entry.id   AF-A0A1G1C594-F1
#
_cell.length_a   1.000
_cell.length_b   1.000
_cell.length_c   1.000
_cell.angle_alpha   90.00
_cell.angle_beta   90.00
_cell.angle_gamma   90.00
#
_symmetry.space_group_name_H-M   'P 1'
#
loop_
_entity.id
_entity.type
_entity.pdbx_description
1 polymer ?
#
loop_
_entity_poly.entity_id
_entity_poly.type
_entity_poly.pdbx_seq_one_letter_code
_entity_poly.pdbx_strand_id
1 'polypeptide(L)'
;MMTRLFPAILLVCAPVWAGHDGYCSWTGIEAVDGAVRLARRWAPALEERFENGLGAWKVQNYENKLIIEAVADTQSGGKCLRVSNKASDGDTAFEVASAPIPVPADGLFRFRFAWRGTGRFEKLRGHQGKYFTGLDWLDAAGKPLSQTPFGFGKASKDWQTTCLEAKVPANAASVVVRFGFDYPEFARQETLEIREVSLFVRLEPPVFENSGAVLSRPLRAPGDGPRHLAWRADMPPGTSLRFQVASAPDRDGGPGEWSAPAGPDGTAASYFEVAAAIPAVHDGRSWLRYTATFATTDPARTPSLHGVSIGVATDGPWSGLDTEPPVVAERSPTRTADNAAPIWFRLDDATGVDPGTLRVTLDEADITPQVKRQDGKCVFTPPAPIGPRSAGFGGWRVENYSKALTITQTARRTAGAPAGYHITRETGETDTGFALQSPLVPVVFGEKYRFSFWSRHSLDLSRSAGKGALQGGVAWLGEKNVPAGDLVPIPFGPANPEWHQDTLELTAPAGALYAQIAFAFDSPNLFGGAFVDIAEVRFDGKAPTDREDIRPNLHSVTVKAADFAGNTLSRTWYILYRAVRTTGIVTLRDDGMTLVDGKPFFPIGLYGVWKRPFNDNSFDKAFGDLKAAGFNFAHTYTSTRGPDFTEFLAAAARHGIRLFISSGADANGLDAETVLYDVTREEAEPAVLAWYLADDTASHIGHEELRVLSAAIHDVDPSRITVQADAVGASPSRYTNFVNSTDGFLPELYPIYGDLDTGVPGIIADMKTVAADLAQAGTRHKTIWAIVQDFQGWGWPRYPLRAELWAMSYLSIIHGANGITWYTYGGWGKNYGVSDMPEVWENICDLASELSKLQDALVEPTGTQPPAPAILSGPEKDARGFPSISILLKEHAGKKYLLVANSARAKVTAKLAAPGATRIDLPFESRQVAPADGTFTDTFAPYGVHVYVWE
;
A
#
# COMPACT_ATOMS: atom_id res chain seq x y z
N MET A 1 -16.10 -8.19 31.12
CA MET A 1 -16.76 -9.43 30.67
C MET A 1 -16.93 -9.32 29.16
N MET A 2 -16.09 -10.03 28.40
CA MET A 2 -16.07 -10.00 26.93
C MET A 2 -17.19 -10.87 26.36
N THR A 3 -18.12 -10.28 25.62
CA THR A 3 -19.09 -10.99 24.79
C THR A 3 -18.52 -11.12 23.38
N ARG A 4 -18.42 -12.36 22.89
CA ARG A 4 -17.99 -12.70 21.52
C ARG A 4 -18.92 -12.03 20.50
N LEU A 5 -18.37 -11.16 19.65
CA LEU A 5 -19.05 -10.67 18.45
C LEU A 5 -19.00 -11.77 17.37
N PHE A 6 -20.17 -12.17 16.86
CA PHE A 6 -20.29 -12.99 15.66
C PHE A 6 -19.88 -12.16 14.43
N PRO A 7 -19.37 -12.78 13.34
CA PRO A 7 -18.94 -12.03 12.17
C PRO A 7 -20.16 -11.46 11.44
N ALA A 8 -20.24 -10.13 11.35
CA ALA A 8 -21.10 -9.46 10.38
C ALA A 8 -20.35 -9.46 9.04
N ILE A 9 -20.98 -9.96 7.97
CA ILE A 9 -20.44 -9.90 6.62
C ILE A 9 -20.75 -8.49 6.09
N LEU A 10 -19.72 -7.65 5.99
CA LEU A 10 -19.82 -6.34 5.34
C LEU A 10 -19.51 -6.54 3.85
N LEU A 11 -20.52 -6.41 2.99
CA LEU A 11 -20.35 -6.45 1.53
C LEU A 11 -20.35 -5.01 1.00
N VAL A 12 -19.19 -4.54 0.56
CA VAL A 12 -19.09 -3.33 -0.26
C VAL A 12 -19.27 -3.79 -1.70
N CYS A 13 -20.46 -3.57 -2.27
CA CYS A 13 -20.70 -3.89 -3.67
C CYS A 13 -20.32 -2.67 -4.52
N ALA A 14 -19.43 -2.88 -5.50
CA ALA A 14 -19.24 -1.95 -6.60
C ALA A 14 -20.59 -1.65 -7.28
N PRO A 15 -20.78 -0.50 -7.94
CA PRO A 15 -22.02 -0.20 -8.65
C PRO A 15 -22.37 -1.38 -9.56
N VAL A 16 -23.60 -1.90 -9.42
CA VAL A 16 -24.22 -2.74 -10.43
C VAL A 16 -24.40 -1.84 -11.65
N TRP A 17 -23.40 -1.81 -12.52
CA TRP A 17 -23.54 -1.19 -13.81
C TRP A 17 -24.61 -1.97 -14.56
N ALA A 18 -25.77 -1.34 -14.75
CA ALA A 18 -26.62 -1.61 -15.89
C ALA A 18 -25.91 -1.07 -17.14
N GLY A 19 -24.75 -1.65 -17.47
CA GLY A 19 -24.03 -1.46 -18.72
C GLY A 19 -24.33 -2.66 -19.60
N HIS A 20 -24.84 -2.38 -20.80
CA HIS A 20 -25.34 -3.36 -21.76
C HIS A 20 -24.37 -4.55 -21.99
N ASP A 21 -24.96 -5.75 -21.98
CA ASP A 21 -24.39 -7.08 -22.33
C ASP A 21 -23.63 -7.90 -21.26
N GLY A 22 -23.81 -7.62 -19.97
CA GLY A 22 -23.15 -8.38 -18.88
C GLY A 22 -23.49 -9.87 -18.83
N TYR A 23 -22.47 -10.72 -18.74
CA TYR A 23 -22.62 -12.13 -18.38
C TYR A 23 -22.86 -12.25 -16.87
N CYS A 24 -23.23 -13.46 -16.39
CA CYS A 24 -23.31 -13.74 -14.95
C CYS A 24 -24.33 -12.84 -14.21
N SER A 25 -25.59 -12.76 -14.66
CA SER A 25 -26.61 -11.91 -14.00
C SER A 25 -27.62 -12.70 -13.19
N TRP A 26 -27.97 -12.18 -12.02
CA TRP A 26 -28.84 -12.86 -11.03
C TRP A 26 -30.00 -11.94 -10.67
N THR A 27 -31.24 -12.46 -10.77
CA THR A 27 -32.46 -11.71 -10.44
C THR A 27 -33.35 -12.54 -9.55
N GLY A 28 -33.75 -12.03 -8.38
CA GLY A 28 -34.69 -12.72 -7.48
C GLY A 28 -34.18 -14.06 -6.93
N ILE A 29 -32.86 -14.24 -6.85
CA ILE A 29 -32.19 -15.47 -6.42
C ILE A 29 -31.04 -15.17 -5.44
N GLU A 30 -30.62 -16.17 -4.68
CA GLU A 30 -29.51 -16.09 -3.71
C GLU A 30 -28.64 -17.36 -3.75
N ALA A 31 -27.34 -17.22 -3.43
CA ALA A 31 -26.42 -18.34 -3.23
C ALA A 31 -26.41 -18.72 -1.75
N VAL A 32 -26.59 -20.01 -1.44
CA VAL A 32 -26.50 -20.54 -0.08
C VAL A 32 -25.86 -21.92 -0.12
N ASP A 33 -24.78 -22.10 0.63
CA ASP A 33 -24.08 -23.39 0.78
C ASP A 33 -23.70 -24.05 -0.57
N GLY A 34 -23.31 -23.24 -1.56
CA GLY A 34 -22.92 -23.72 -2.89
C GLY A 34 -24.08 -23.96 -3.87
N ALA A 35 -25.33 -23.75 -3.45
CA ALA A 35 -26.53 -23.87 -4.27
C ALA A 35 -27.17 -22.50 -4.55
N VAL A 36 -27.95 -22.41 -5.63
CA VAL A 36 -28.74 -21.23 -5.97
C VAL A 36 -30.23 -21.53 -5.80
N ARG A 37 -30.97 -20.62 -5.17
CA ARG A 37 -32.41 -20.74 -4.95
C ARG A 37 -33.11 -19.38 -5.09
N LEU A 38 -34.45 -19.35 -5.12
CA LEU A 38 -35.19 -18.08 -5.05
C LEU A 38 -34.76 -17.31 -3.80
N ALA A 39 -34.52 -16.02 -3.95
CA ALA A 39 -34.15 -15.14 -2.86
C ALA A 39 -35.28 -15.10 -1.83
N ARG A 40 -34.93 -14.95 -0.55
CA ARG A 40 -35.95 -14.65 0.46
C ARG A 40 -36.46 -13.23 0.25
N ARG A 41 -37.77 -13.05 0.43
CA ARG A 41 -38.40 -11.74 0.47
C ARG A 41 -37.99 -10.99 1.72
N TRP A 42 -37.84 -9.69 1.51
CA TRP A 42 -37.50 -8.73 2.53
C TRP A 42 -38.65 -7.73 2.64
N ALA A 43 -39.14 -7.50 3.86
CA ALA A 43 -40.13 -6.46 4.12
C ALA A 43 -39.40 -5.16 4.47
N PRO A 44 -39.75 -4.02 3.83
CA PRO A 44 -39.14 -2.75 4.19
C PRO A 44 -39.56 -2.35 5.61
N ALA A 45 -38.57 -2.10 6.45
CA ALA A 45 -38.73 -1.49 7.77
C ALA A 45 -38.43 0.02 7.72
N LEU A 46 -37.53 0.44 6.82
CA LEU A 46 -37.23 1.84 6.49
C LEU A 46 -36.92 1.95 5.00
N GLU A 47 -37.44 2.98 4.35
CA GLU A 47 -36.99 3.45 3.05
C GLU A 47 -36.93 4.98 3.06
N GLU A 48 -35.74 5.54 2.96
CA GLU A 48 -35.49 6.97 3.00
C GLU A 48 -34.72 7.42 1.75
N ARG A 49 -35.26 8.44 1.09
CA ARG A 49 -34.70 9.07 -0.13
C ARG A 49 -34.47 10.57 0.04
N PHE A 50 -34.74 11.12 1.23
CA PHE A 50 -34.60 12.53 1.58
C PHE A 50 -35.40 13.50 0.70
N GLU A 51 -36.42 13.02 -0.02
CA GLU A 51 -37.28 13.82 -0.90
C GLU A 51 -37.98 14.96 -0.15
N ASN A 52 -38.38 14.67 1.10
CA ASN A 52 -39.03 15.61 2.01
C ASN A 52 -38.04 16.36 2.93
N GLY A 53 -36.74 16.35 2.61
CA GLY A 53 -35.70 16.89 3.47
C GLY A 53 -35.30 15.94 4.60
N LEU A 54 -34.65 16.48 5.65
CA LEU A 54 -34.24 15.68 6.82
C LEU A 54 -35.38 15.41 7.81
N GLY A 55 -36.50 16.15 7.72
CA GLY A 55 -37.77 15.80 8.38
C GLY A 55 -37.64 15.35 9.84
N ALA A 56 -37.95 14.08 10.10
CA ALA A 56 -37.97 13.42 11.41
C ALA A 56 -36.60 12.91 11.88
N TRP A 57 -35.53 13.05 11.08
CA TRP A 57 -34.18 12.69 11.48
C TRP A 57 -33.62 13.72 12.45
N LYS A 58 -33.08 13.25 13.56
CA LYS A 58 -32.40 14.09 14.53
C LYS A 58 -31.02 14.45 14.01
N VAL A 59 -30.74 15.75 13.92
CA VAL A 59 -29.45 16.27 13.45
C VAL A 59 -28.68 16.90 14.61
N GLN A 60 -27.40 16.55 14.74
CA GLN A 60 -26.43 17.21 15.61
C GLN A 60 -25.24 17.67 14.76
N ASN A 61 -24.77 18.87 15.05
CA ASN A 61 -23.68 19.51 14.32
C ASN A 61 -22.79 20.20 15.36
N TYR A 62 -21.71 19.53 15.73
CA TYR A 62 -20.80 20.00 16.78
C TYR A 62 -20.14 21.30 16.34
N GLU A 63 -20.15 22.29 17.23
CA GLU A 63 -19.72 23.68 16.98
C GLU A 63 -20.35 24.36 15.74
N ASN A 64 -21.38 23.76 15.14
CA ASN A 64 -22.10 24.25 13.97
C ASN A 64 -21.19 24.55 12.75
N LYS A 65 -20.07 23.83 12.59
CA LYS A 65 -19.09 24.06 11.51
C LYS A 65 -19.40 23.34 10.20
N LEU A 66 -20.35 22.41 10.22
CA LEU A 66 -20.76 21.66 9.02
C LEU A 66 -22.07 22.23 8.45
N ILE A 67 -22.31 22.02 7.16
CA ILE A 67 -23.62 22.14 6.50
C ILE A 67 -24.16 20.73 6.36
N ILE A 68 -25.35 20.48 6.92
CA ILE A 68 -26.03 19.18 6.89
C ILE A 68 -27.42 19.42 6.33
N GLU A 69 -27.67 18.99 5.10
CA GLU A 69 -28.88 19.34 4.37
C GLU A 69 -29.26 18.27 3.35
N ALA A 70 -30.52 18.29 2.89
CA ALA A 70 -30.97 17.49 1.77
C ALA A 70 -30.88 18.31 0.48
N VAL A 71 -30.12 17.83 -0.50
CA VAL A 71 -29.86 18.52 -1.78
C VAL A 71 -30.34 17.70 -2.96
N ALA A 72 -30.64 18.37 -4.07
CA ALA A 72 -30.97 17.71 -5.32
C ALA A 72 -29.73 16.98 -5.89
N ASP A 73 -29.94 15.74 -6.31
CA ASP A 73 -28.95 14.95 -7.03
C ASP A 73 -29.08 15.19 -8.53
N THR A 74 -28.09 15.88 -9.09
CA THR A 74 -28.07 16.30 -10.50
C THR A 74 -28.00 15.14 -11.49
N GLN A 75 -27.67 13.92 -11.06
CA GLN A 75 -27.58 12.73 -11.94
C GLN A 75 -28.84 11.86 -11.96
N SER A 76 -29.59 11.77 -10.86
CA SER A 76 -30.73 10.84 -10.73
C SER A 76 -32.11 11.51 -10.71
N GLY A 77 -32.16 12.84 -10.53
CA GLY A 77 -33.41 13.59 -10.42
C GLY A 77 -34.12 13.50 -9.06
N GLY A 78 -33.53 12.82 -8.06
CA GLY A 78 -34.01 12.75 -6.66
C GLY A 78 -33.22 13.64 -5.70
N LYS A 79 -33.34 13.40 -4.38
CA LYS A 79 -32.54 14.08 -3.33
C LYS A 79 -31.57 13.15 -2.58
N CYS A 80 -30.58 13.74 -1.91
CA CYS A 80 -29.65 13.05 -1.03
C CYS A 80 -29.32 13.90 0.21
N LEU A 81 -28.92 13.26 1.31
CA LEU A 81 -28.29 13.94 2.45
C LEU A 81 -26.87 14.33 2.05
N ARG A 82 -26.50 15.60 2.18
CA ARG A 82 -25.14 16.11 2.02
C ARG A 82 -24.61 16.66 3.34
N VAL A 83 -23.38 16.31 3.65
CA VAL A 83 -22.56 16.89 4.73
C VAL A 83 -21.33 17.54 4.11
N SER A 84 -21.04 18.79 4.48
CA SER A 84 -19.87 19.53 3.98
C SER A 84 -19.37 20.55 5.00
N ASN A 85 -18.11 20.99 4.92
CA ASN A 85 -17.56 22.01 5.82
C ASN A 85 -17.97 23.43 5.40
N LYS A 86 -18.34 24.30 6.35
CA LYS A 86 -18.64 25.74 6.15
C LYS A 86 -17.40 26.62 5.88
N ALA A 87 -16.33 26.05 5.33
CA ALA A 87 -15.01 26.67 5.27
C ALA A 87 -14.49 27.17 6.65
N SER A 88 -14.81 26.44 7.72
CA SER A 88 -14.38 26.69 9.10
C SER A 88 -13.24 25.75 9.49
N ASP A 89 -12.30 26.23 10.30
CA ASP A 89 -11.21 25.42 10.86
C ASP A 89 -11.59 24.78 12.21
N GLY A 90 -10.84 23.74 12.59
CA GLY A 90 -10.95 23.03 13.85
C GLY A 90 -11.91 21.85 13.80
N ASP A 91 -12.23 21.34 14.98
CA ASP A 91 -12.99 20.09 15.19
C ASP A 91 -14.41 20.14 14.59
N THR A 92 -14.75 19.13 13.82
CA THR A 92 -15.98 18.89 13.08
C THR A 92 -16.54 17.51 13.44
N ALA A 93 -17.70 17.53 14.09
CA ALA A 93 -18.46 16.31 14.38
C ALA A 93 -19.91 16.48 13.94
N PHE A 94 -20.52 15.39 13.46
CA PHE A 94 -21.95 15.39 13.18
C PHE A 94 -22.64 14.08 13.50
N GLU A 95 -23.96 14.15 13.60
CA GLU A 95 -24.83 13.00 13.69
C GLU A 95 -26.17 13.28 12.99
N VAL A 96 -26.63 12.34 12.18
CA VAL A 96 -27.98 12.30 11.62
C VAL A 96 -28.57 10.93 11.97
N ALA A 97 -29.60 10.91 12.80
CA ALA A 97 -30.16 9.68 13.37
C ALA A 97 -31.67 9.58 13.12
N SER A 98 -32.14 8.38 12.72
CA SER A 98 -33.56 8.12 12.49
C SER A 98 -34.36 8.08 13.81
N ALA A 99 -35.69 8.09 13.71
CA ALA A 99 -36.52 7.59 14.80
C ALA A 99 -36.28 6.06 14.99
N PRO A 100 -36.56 5.49 16.18
CA PRO A 100 -36.52 4.05 16.37
C PRO A 100 -37.46 3.32 15.41
N ILE A 101 -36.90 2.40 14.63
CA ILE A 101 -37.62 1.59 13.64
C ILE A 101 -37.90 0.22 14.26
N PRO A 102 -39.18 -0.22 14.36
CA PRO A 102 -39.50 -1.54 14.89
C PRO A 102 -38.87 -2.66 14.07
N VAL A 103 -38.30 -3.65 14.76
CA VAL A 103 -37.73 -4.86 14.14
C VAL A 103 -38.26 -6.11 14.84
N PRO A 104 -38.47 -7.22 14.12
CA PRO A 104 -38.85 -8.48 14.75
C PRO A 104 -37.67 -9.05 15.55
N ALA A 105 -37.93 -9.50 16.78
CA ALA A 105 -36.94 -10.15 17.62
C ALA A 105 -36.37 -11.40 16.91
N ASP A 106 -35.05 -11.60 17.00
CA ASP A 106 -34.32 -12.73 16.43
C ASP A 106 -34.47 -12.96 14.91
N GLY A 107 -34.99 -11.96 14.17
CA GLY A 107 -35.09 -11.98 12.71
C GLY A 107 -33.75 -11.71 11.99
N LEU A 108 -33.71 -11.88 10.67
CA LEU A 108 -32.62 -11.32 9.84
C LEU A 108 -32.99 -9.91 9.38
N PHE A 109 -31.99 -9.05 9.23
CA PHE A 109 -32.13 -7.74 8.59
C PHE A 109 -31.14 -7.59 7.44
N ARG A 110 -31.50 -6.73 6.48
CA ARG A 110 -30.66 -6.22 5.41
C ARG A 110 -30.68 -4.70 5.45
N PHE A 111 -29.54 -4.07 5.66
CA PHE A 111 -29.39 -2.61 5.61
C PHE A 111 -28.60 -2.23 4.35
N ARG A 112 -29.10 -1.25 3.60
CA ARG A 112 -28.48 -0.77 2.35
C ARG A 112 -28.51 0.76 2.32
N PHE A 113 -27.45 1.36 1.80
CA PHE A 113 -27.45 2.77 1.41
C PHE A 113 -26.44 3.00 0.29
N ALA A 114 -26.67 4.03 -0.51
CA ALA A 114 -25.70 4.51 -1.48
C ALA A 114 -24.98 5.75 -0.94
N TRP A 115 -23.70 5.88 -1.24
CA TRP A 115 -22.88 7.01 -0.78
C TRP A 115 -21.84 7.42 -1.82
N ARG A 116 -21.38 8.66 -1.75
CA ARG A 116 -20.17 9.15 -2.43
C ARG A 116 -19.51 10.20 -1.55
N GLY A 117 -18.22 10.43 -1.71
CA GLY A 117 -17.52 11.40 -0.89
C GLY A 117 -16.14 11.73 -1.42
N THR A 118 -15.74 12.98 -1.25
CA THR A 118 -14.42 13.48 -1.67
C THR A 118 -13.36 13.36 -0.59
N GLY A 119 -13.77 13.16 0.67
CA GLY A 119 -12.89 12.94 1.81
C GLY A 119 -12.60 11.46 2.10
N ARG A 120 -11.57 11.22 2.92
CA ARG A 120 -11.12 9.88 3.32
C ARG A 120 -11.92 9.32 4.51
N PHE A 121 -13.15 8.88 4.26
CA PHE A 121 -14.09 8.44 5.29
C PHE A 121 -14.03 6.93 5.63
N GLU A 122 -12.92 6.27 5.35
CA GLU A 122 -12.75 4.82 5.58
C GLU A 122 -12.62 4.45 7.06
N LYS A 123 -12.06 5.36 7.87
CA LYS A 123 -11.79 5.15 9.29
C LYS A 123 -12.56 6.14 10.15
N LEU A 124 -13.75 5.71 10.57
CA LEU A 124 -14.61 6.53 11.42
C LEU A 124 -14.25 6.33 12.89
N ARG A 125 -14.29 7.40 13.69
CA ARG A 125 -14.36 7.32 15.15
C ARG A 125 -15.42 8.28 15.65
N GLY A 126 -16.08 7.91 16.74
CA GLY A 126 -16.95 8.81 17.49
C GLY A 126 -16.30 9.28 18.79
N HIS A 127 -17.00 10.16 19.49
CA HIS A 127 -16.53 10.79 20.73
C HIS A 127 -17.46 10.47 21.89
N GLN A 128 -16.94 9.88 22.98
CA GLN A 128 -17.69 9.64 24.22
C GLN A 128 -19.06 8.97 24.00
N GLY A 129 -19.14 8.02 23.04
CA GLY A 129 -20.38 7.32 22.71
C GLY A 129 -21.36 8.08 21.81
N LYS A 130 -20.94 9.21 21.21
CA LYS A 130 -21.68 10.01 20.23
C LYS A 130 -20.97 10.02 18.87
N TYR A 131 -21.68 10.50 17.84
CA TYR A 131 -21.09 10.75 16.51
C TYR A 131 -20.43 9.50 15.95
N PHE A 132 -21.12 8.36 15.95
CA PHE A 132 -20.55 7.16 15.35
C PHE A 132 -21.58 6.44 14.49
N THR A 133 -21.23 6.28 13.22
CA THR A 133 -22.05 5.63 12.22
C THR A 133 -22.31 4.18 12.60
N GLY A 134 -23.59 3.82 12.67
CA GLY A 134 -23.99 2.49 13.10
C GLY A 134 -25.50 2.30 13.21
N LEU A 135 -25.89 1.05 13.40
CA LEU A 135 -27.24 0.64 13.76
C LEU A 135 -27.30 0.45 15.28
N ASP A 136 -27.99 1.35 15.99
CA ASP A 136 -28.16 1.26 17.44
C ASP A 136 -29.39 0.43 17.78
N TRP A 137 -29.19 -0.72 18.41
CA TRP A 137 -30.26 -1.63 18.79
C TRP A 137 -30.82 -1.28 20.16
N LEU A 138 -32.15 -1.20 20.26
CA LEU A 138 -32.86 -0.84 21.47
C LEU A 138 -33.78 -1.99 21.91
N ASP A 139 -33.92 -2.18 23.22
CA ASP A 139 -34.90 -3.12 23.79
C ASP A 139 -36.35 -2.58 23.70
N ALA A 140 -37.32 -3.39 24.16
CA ALA A 140 -38.73 -3.01 24.17
C ALA A 140 -39.07 -1.79 25.04
N ALA A 141 -38.18 -1.42 25.98
CA ALA A 141 -38.31 -0.21 26.79
C ALA A 141 -37.59 1.01 26.17
N GLY A 142 -36.97 0.84 24.99
CA GLY A 142 -36.21 1.88 24.30
C GLY A 142 -34.79 2.09 24.83
N LYS A 143 -34.27 1.16 25.65
CA LYS A 143 -32.91 1.25 26.22
C LYS A 143 -31.87 0.68 25.24
N PRO A 144 -30.69 1.31 25.07
CA PRO A 144 -29.62 0.78 24.23
C PRO A 144 -29.14 -0.61 24.68
N LEU A 145 -29.02 -1.53 23.73
CA LEU A 145 -28.52 -2.90 23.92
C LEU A 145 -27.11 -3.07 23.34
N SER A 146 -26.96 -2.74 22.06
CA SER A 146 -25.72 -2.92 21.30
C SER A 146 -25.73 -2.03 20.07
N GLN A 147 -24.59 -1.94 19.38
CA GLN A 147 -24.48 -1.20 18.13
C GLN A 147 -23.80 -2.09 17.08
N THR A 148 -24.31 -2.06 15.86
CA THR A 148 -23.65 -2.67 14.69
C THR A 148 -23.03 -1.56 13.83
N PRO A 149 -21.70 -1.40 13.85
CA PRO A 149 -21.04 -0.35 13.08
C PRO A 149 -21.09 -0.65 11.58
N PHE A 150 -21.11 0.41 10.77
CA PHE A 150 -20.87 0.35 9.33
C PHE A 150 -20.09 1.60 8.90
N GLY A 151 -19.50 1.59 7.71
CA GLY A 151 -18.63 2.66 7.25
C GLY A 151 -18.77 2.95 5.77
N PHE A 152 -17.92 3.86 5.30
CA PHE A 152 -17.76 4.22 3.90
C PHE A 152 -16.48 3.57 3.37
N GLY A 153 -16.41 3.38 2.05
CA GLY A 153 -15.21 2.92 1.35
C GLY A 153 -14.28 4.08 0.98
N LYS A 154 -13.35 3.82 0.05
CA LYS A 154 -12.42 4.85 -0.46
C LYS A 154 -13.16 6.02 -1.09
N ALA A 155 -12.63 7.23 -0.92
CA ALA A 155 -13.16 8.44 -1.57
C ALA A 155 -13.51 8.17 -3.04
N SER A 156 -14.76 8.48 -3.41
CA SER A 156 -15.32 8.17 -4.72
C SER A 156 -16.23 9.32 -5.15
N LYS A 157 -16.02 9.78 -6.38
CA LYS A 157 -16.92 10.74 -7.05
C LYS A 157 -18.16 10.04 -7.60
N ASP A 158 -18.04 8.74 -7.89
CA ASP A 158 -19.13 7.88 -8.31
C ASP A 158 -19.89 7.34 -7.10
N TRP A 159 -21.18 7.05 -7.28
CA TRP A 159 -22.01 6.45 -6.25
C TRP A 159 -21.59 5.00 -5.98
N GLN A 160 -21.30 4.72 -4.71
CA GLN A 160 -21.00 3.39 -4.17
C GLN A 160 -22.21 2.88 -3.38
N THR A 161 -22.36 1.56 -3.25
CA THR A 161 -23.42 0.95 -2.43
C THR A 161 -22.81 0.14 -1.29
N THR A 162 -23.28 0.39 -0.07
CA THR A 162 -22.97 -0.43 1.10
C THR A 162 -24.17 -1.33 1.43
N CYS A 163 -23.93 -2.62 1.66
CA CYS A 163 -24.96 -3.56 2.12
C CYS A 163 -24.48 -4.39 3.31
N LEU A 164 -25.33 -4.51 4.33
CA LEU A 164 -25.09 -5.28 5.55
C LEU A 164 -26.25 -6.26 5.75
N GLU A 165 -25.94 -7.53 5.94
CA GLU A 165 -26.92 -8.55 6.33
C GLU A 165 -26.48 -9.27 7.61
N ALA A 166 -27.36 -9.30 8.61
CA ALA A 166 -27.09 -9.99 9.87
C ALA A 166 -28.38 -10.35 10.62
N LYS A 167 -28.24 -11.03 11.76
CA LYS A 167 -29.34 -11.24 12.71
C LYS A 167 -29.57 -9.98 13.54
N VAL A 168 -30.83 -9.66 13.77
CA VAL A 168 -31.26 -8.71 14.82
C VAL A 168 -30.74 -9.25 16.16
N PRO A 169 -30.05 -8.44 16.98
CA PRO A 169 -29.58 -8.88 18.29
C PRO A 169 -30.72 -9.37 19.20
N ALA A 170 -30.42 -10.36 20.04
CA ALA A 170 -31.39 -10.90 20.98
C ALA A 170 -31.96 -9.79 21.88
N ASN A 171 -33.28 -9.83 22.09
CA ASN A 171 -34.06 -8.84 22.85
C ASN A 171 -34.18 -7.43 22.22
N ALA A 172 -33.64 -7.19 21.02
CA ALA A 172 -33.88 -5.94 20.32
C ALA A 172 -35.32 -5.88 19.80
N ALA A 173 -35.98 -4.74 20.02
CA ALA A 173 -37.34 -4.46 19.56
C ALA A 173 -37.38 -3.34 18.52
N SER A 174 -36.35 -2.48 18.51
CA SER A 174 -36.20 -1.43 17.50
C SER A 174 -34.73 -1.12 17.22
N VAL A 175 -34.47 -0.41 16.12
CA VAL A 175 -33.14 0.04 15.72
C VAL A 175 -33.18 1.50 15.30
N VAL A 176 -32.12 2.25 15.61
CA VAL A 176 -31.89 3.60 15.09
C VAL A 176 -30.76 3.55 14.08
N VAL A 177 -31.03 4.03 12.86
CA VAL A 177 -30.00 4.22 11.83
C VAL A 177 -29.30 5.54 12.11
N ARG A 178 -27.98 5.50 12.30
CA ARG A 178 -27.16 6.69 12.57
C ARG A 178 -26.04 6.83 11.54
N PHE A 179 -25.93 8.01 10.95
CA PHE A 179 -24.75 8.45 10.21
C PHE A 179 -24.06 9.56 11.00
N GLY A 180 -22.76 9.44 11.25
CA GLY A 180 -22.01 10.46 12.00
C GLY A 180 -20.60 10.01 12.37
N PHE A 181 -19.69 10.96 12.48
CA PHE A 181 -18.33 10.74 12.96
C PHE A 181 -17.76 12.02 13.55
N ASP A 182 -16.80 11.84 14.45
CA ASP A 182 -15.91 12.85 15.02
C ASP A 182 -14.57 12.86 14.27
N TYR A 183 -14.13 11.69 13.80
CA TYR A 183 -12.93 11.55 12.98
C TYR A 183 -13.23 10.71 11.74
N PRO A 184 -12.70 11.06 10.56
CA PRO A 184 -11.85 12.21 10.28
C PRO A 184 -12.61 13.55 10.31
N GLU A 185 -11.84 14.63 10.45
CA GLU A 185 -12.33 15.99 10.27
C GLU A 185 -12.70 16.26 8.81
N PHE A 186 -13.78 17.01 8.56
CA PHE A 186 -14.07 17.48 7.20
C PHE A 186 -13.15 18.65 6.83
N ALA A 187 -12.34 18.50 5.79
CA ALA A 187 -11.63 19.63 5.21
C ALA A 187 -12.58 20.62 4.50
N ARG A 188 -12.12 21.86 4.27
CA ARG A 188 -12.92 23.01 3.75
C ARG A 188 -13.61 22.79 2.38
N GLN A 189 -13.39 21.66 1.71
CA GLN A 189 -14.00 21.29 0.42
C GLN A 189 -14.50 19.84 0.37
N GLU A 190 -14.41 19.11 1.48
CA GLU A 190 -14.86 17.73 1.51
C GLU A 190 -16.38 17.65 1.63
N THR A 191 -16.95 16.71 0.90
CA THR A 191 -18.38 16.40 0.94
C THR A 191 -18.58 14.92 1.16
N LEU A 192 -19.63 14.59 1.90
CA LEU A 192 -20.18 13.24 2.01
C LEU A 192 -21.65 13.31 1.62
N GLU A 193 -22.06 12.45 0.69
CA GLU A 193 -23.44 12.37 0.22
C GLU A 193 -23.99 10.96 0.39
N ILE A 194 -25.25 10.86 0.82
CA ILE A 194 -25.92 9.60 1.17
C ILE A 194 -27.33 9.60 0.59
N ARG A 195 -27.73 8.51 -0.07
CA ARG A 195 -29.08 8.32 -0.62
C ARG A 195 -29.55 6.87 -0.51
N GLU A 196 -30.83 6.65 -0.80
CA GLU A 196 -31.44 5.31 -0.88
C GLU A 196 -31.18 4.47 0.40
N VAL A 197 -31.39 5.08 1.57
CA VAL A 197 -31.18 4.40 2.85
C VAL A 197 -32.37 3.48 3.10
N SER A 198 -32.13 2.19 3.10
CA SER A 198 -33.16 1.17 3.29
C SER A 198 -32.76 0.16 4.34
N LEU A 199 -33.67 -0.11 5.27
CA LEU A 199 -33.58 -1.24 6.18
C LEU A 199 -34.72 -2.19 5.83
N PHE A 200 -34.40 -3.44 5.61
CA PHE A 200 -35.37 -4.50 5.42
C PHE A 200 -35.23 -5.56 6.51
N VAL A 201 -36.33 -6.19 6.85
CA VAL A 201 -36.39 -7.31 7.79
C VAL A 201 -36.98 -8.53 7.09
N ARG A 202 -36.50 -9.71 7.46
CA ARG A 202 -37.00 -10.96 6.90
C ARG A 202 -38.40 -11.25 7.46
N LEU A 203 -39.31 -11.64 6.57
CA LEU A 203 -40.63 -12.15 6.98
C LEU A 203 -40.49 -13.52 7.64
N GLU A 204 -41.23 -13.75 8.72
CA GLU A 204 -41.34 -15.07 9.39
C GLU A 204 -42.79 -15.59 9.32
N PRO A 205 -43.02 -16.83 8.84
CA PRO A 205 -42.02 -17.77 8.30
C PRO A 205 -41.39 -17.25 6.98
N PRO A 206 -40.19 -17.71 6.60
CA PRO A 206 -39.48 -17.20 5.43
C PRO A 206 -40.31 -17.37 4.16
N VAL A 207 -40.59 -16.24 3.50
CA VAL A 207 -41.28 -16.17 2.21
C VAL A 207 -40.22 -15.98 1.13
N PHE A 208 -40.23 -16.78 0.07
CA PHE A 208 -39.35 -16.63 -1.08
C PHE A 208 -39.99 -15.77 -2.17
N GLU A 209 -39.17 -15.23 -3.07
CA GLU A 209 -39.66 -14.62 -4.29
C GLU A 209 -40.45 -15.62 -5.12
N ASN A 210 -41.44 -15.15 -5.89
CA ASN A 210 -42.26 -16.05 -6.71
C ASN A 210 -41.52 -16.55 -7.95
N SER A 211 -40.52 -15.79 -8.40
CA SER A 211 -39.73 -16.09 -9.58
C SER A 211 -38.34 -15.46 -9.49
N GLY A 212 -37.38 -16.09 -10.13
CA GLY A 212 -36.01 -15.60 -10.24
C GLY A 212 -35.29 -16.23 -11.42
N ALA A 213 -34.14 -15.68 -11.79
CA ALA A 213 -33.36 -16.17 -12.91
C ALA A 213 -31.85 -16.05 -12.66
N VAL A 214 -31.11 -17.08 -13.09
CA VAL A 214 -29.66 -17.06 -13.28
C VAL A 214 -29.37 -16.98 -14.77
N LEU A 215 -28.57 -16.02 -15.22
CA LEU A 215 -27.80 -16.13 -16.45
C LEU A 215 -26.40 -16.64 -16.10
N SER A 216 -26.01 -17.80 -16.63
CA SER A 216 -24.71 -18.39 -16.33
C SER A 216 -23.56 -17.54 -16.89
N ARG A 217 -22.35 -17.80 -16.37
CA ARG A 217 -21.11 -17.41 -17.07
C ARG A 217 -21.03 -18.08 -18.45
N PRO A 218 -20.21 -17.57 -19.38
CA PRO A 218 -19.90 -18.27 -20.62
C PRO A 218 -19.19 -19.60 -20.31
N LEU A 219 -19.75 -20.69 -20.81
CA LEU A 219 -19.20 -22.04 -20.66
C LEU A 219 -18.64 -22.49 -22.00
N ARG A 220 -17.35 -22.80 -22.03
CA ARG A 220 -16.71 -23.35 -23.23
C ARG A 220 -17.00 -24.85 -23.33
N ALA A 221 -17.73 -25.25 -24.36
CA ALA A 221 -18.11 -26.63 -24.64
C ALA A 221 -17.88 -26.94 -26.13
N PRO A 222 -16.61 -27.09 -26.54
CA PRO A 222 -16.27 -27.35 -27.93
C PRO A 222 -16.76 -28.73 -28.36
N GLY A 223 -17.38 -28.84 -29.54
CA GLY A 223 -17.79 -30.14 -30.07
C GLY A 223 -18.64 -30.03 -31.33
N ASP A 224 -18.37 -30.94 -32.27
CA ASP A 224 -19.07 -31.10 -33.55
C ASP A 224 -20.22 -32.14 -33.46
N GLY A 225 -20.72 -32.39 -32.26
CA GLY A 225 -21.69 -33.44 -31.96
C GLY A 225 -22.72 -33.06 -30.90
N PRO A 226 -23.73 -33.92 -30.66
CA PRO A 226 -24.84 -33.62 -29.77
C PRO A 226 -24.35 -33.43 -28.33
N ARG A 227 -24.63 -32.26 -27.77
CA ARG A 227 -24.36 -31.93 -26.36
C ARG A 227 -25.63 -32.12 -25.55
N HIS A 228 -25.49 -32.47 -24.27
CA HIS A 228 -26.61 -32.61 -23.35
C HIS A 228 -26.58 -31.51 -22.29
N LEU A 229 -27.76 -30.96 -21.97
CA LEU A 229 -27.98 -30.16 -20.78
C LEU A 229 -28.53 -31.09 -19.68
N ALA A 230 -27.91 -31.04 -18.50
CA ALA A 230 -28.38 -31.71 -17.30
C ALA A 230 -28.06 -30.85 -16.05
N TRP A 231 -28.75 -31.11 -14.94
CA TRP A 231 -28.56 -30.38 -13.69
C TRP A 231 -28.95 -31.23 -12.49
N ARG A 232 -28.45 -30.84 -11.30
CA ARG A 232 -28.84 -31.39 -10.01
C ARG A 232 -29.63 -30.34 -9.25
N ALA A 233 -30.87 -30.62 -8.88
CA ALA A 233 -31.72 -29.69 -8.13
C ALA A 233 -32.66 -30.42 -7.17
N ASP A 234 -33.00 -29.74 -6.06
CA ASP A 234 -34.11 -30.10 -5.19
C ASP A 234 -35.35 -29.34 -5.62
N MET A 235 -36.44 -30.07 -5.88
CA MET A 235 -37.69 -29.55 -6.44
C MET A 235 -38.88 -29.90 -5.54
N PRO A 236 -39.12 -29.16 -4.44
CA PRO A 236 -40.31 -29.35 -3.62
C PRO A 236 -41.60 -29.19 -4.44
N PRO A 237 -42.72 -29.85 -4.08
CA PRO A 237 -43.98 -29.68 -4.80
C PRO A 237 -44.41 -28.21 -4.86
N GLY A 238 -44.92 -27.77 -6.01
CA GLY A 238 -45.28 -26.36 -6.24
C GLY A 238 -44.12 -25.46 -6.69
N THR A 239 -42.94 -26.02 -6.91
CA THR A 239 -41.79 -25.30 -7.48
C THR A 239 -41.50 -25.78 -8.91
N SER A 240 -40.89 -24.91 -9.73
CA SER A 240 -40.46 -25.24 -11.09
C SER A 240 -39.08 -24.64 -11.39
N LEU A 241 -38.30 -25.36 -12.19
CA LEU A 241 -37.01 -24.92 -12.69
C LEU A 241 -36.97 -25.24 -14.18
N ARG A 242 -36.65 -24.23 -14.98
CA ARG A 242 -36.67 -24.30 -16.44
C ARG A 242 -35.41 -23.68 -17.01
N PHE A 243 -34.90 -24.23 -18.10
CA PHE A 243 -33.69 -23.70 -18.75
C PHE A 243 -33.94 -23.31 -20.20
N GLN A 244 -33.18 -22.33 -20.66
CA GLN A 244 -32.92 -22.08 -22.08
C GLN A 244 -31.43 -21.94 -22.29
N VAL A 245 -30.95 -22.30 -23.48
CA VAL A 245 -29.54 -22.24 -23.84
C VAL A 245 -29.35 -21.22 -24.96
N ALA A 246 -28.32 -20.39 -24.83
CA ALA A 246 -27.81 -19.56 -25.91
C ALA A 246 -26.39 -20.01 -26.25
N SER A 247 -25.97 -19.76 -27.49
CA SER A 247 -24.67 -20.19 -27.99
C SER A 247 -23.97 -19.11 -28.80
N ALA A 248 -22.65 -19.07 -28.75
CA ALA A 248 -21.82 -18.15 -29.52
C ALA A 248 -20.67 -18.91 -30.22
N PRO A 249 -20.25 -18.46 -31.42
CA PRO A 249 -19.00 -18.93 -32.01
C PRO A 249 -17.82 -18.51 -31.12
N ASP A 250 -16.67 -19.16 -31.32
CA ASP A 250 -15.42 -18.72 -30.69
C ASP A 250 -14.91 -17.46 -31.41
N ARG A 251 -14.60 -16.41 -30.65
CA ARG A 251 -13.94 -15.19 -31.09
C ARG A 251 -12.68 -15.01 -30.25
N ASP A 252 -11.54 -15.45 -30.80
CA ASP A 252 -10.21 -15.32 -30.19
C ASP A 252 -10.13 -15.85 -28.75
N GLY A 253 -10.79 -16.98 -28.48
CA GLY A 253 -10.79 -17.64 -27.17
C GLY A 253 -11.83 -17.09 -26.19
N GLY A 254 -12.80 -16.31 -26.66
CA GLY A 254 -13.99 -15.88 -25.91
C GLY A 254 -15.26 -16.02 -26.75
N PRO A 255 -16.44 -15.76 -26.17
CA PRO A 255 -17.69 -15.80 -26.92
C PRO A 255 -17.78 -14.65 -27.95
N GLY A 256 -18.18 -14.98 -29.18
CA GLY A 256 -18.63 -14.01 -30.18
C GLY A 256 -20.09 -13.58 -29.97
N GLU A 257 -20.81 -13.29 -31.05
CA GLU A 257 -22.24 -12.92 -30.94
C GLU A 257 -23.10 -14.09 -30.46
N TRP A 258 -23.92 -13.82 -29.44
CA TRP A 258 -24.84 -14.79 -28.88
C TRP A 258 -26.07 -14.99 -29.74
N SER A 259 -26.48 -16.24 -29.90
CA SER A 259 -27.82 -16.57 -30.40
C SER A 259 -28.88 -16.11 -29.41
N ALA A 260 -30.13 -16.01 -29.88
CA ALA A 260 -31.27 -15.98 -28.98
C ALA A 260 -31.26 -17.24 -28.08
N PRO A 261 -31.77 -17.14 -26.84
CA PRO A 261 -31.98 -18.30 -25.99
C PRO A 261 -33.03 -19.22 -26.62
N ALA A 262 -32.80 -20.54 -26.55
CA ALA A 262 -33.70 -21.55 -27.09
C ALA A 262 -33.89 -22.71 -26.11
N GLY A 263 -35.09 -23.30 -26.11
CA GLY A 263 -35.39 -24.55 -25.43
C GLY A 263 -35.19 -25.78 -26.33
N PRO A 264 -35.74 -26.95 -25.97
CA PRO A 264 -35.47 -28.23 -26.65
C PRO A 264 -35.95 -28.31 -28.10
N ASP A 265 -36.89 -27.48 -28.53
CA ASP A 265 -37.34 -27.40 -29.93
C ASP A 265 -36.53 -26.41 -30.79
N GLY A 266 -35.51 -25.76 -30.21
CA GLY A 266 -34.69 -24.77 -30.89
C GLY A 266 -35.30 -23.36 -30.96
N THR A 267 -36.43 -23.11 -30.29
CA THR A 267 -37.10 -21.80 -30.26
C THR A 267 -37.03 -21.15 -28.88
N ALA A 268 -37.16 -19.82 -28.84
CA ALA A 268 -37.21 -19.05 -27.59
C ALA A 268 -38.53 -19.23 -26.80
N ALA A 269 -39.52 -19.94 -27.35
CA ALA A 269 -40.80 -20.18 -26.69
C ALA A 269 -40.80 -21.44 -25.82
N SER A 270 -39.89 -22.39 -26.07
CA SER A 270 -39.78 -23.63 -25.31
C SER A 270 -38.72 -23.54 -24.21
N TYR A 271 -38.80 -24.48 -23.26
CA TYR A 271 -37.89 -24.58 -22.12
C TYR A 271 -37.51 -26.03 -21.85
N PHE A 272 -36.27 -26.24 -21.40
CA PHE A 272 -35.85 -27.51 -20.85
C PHE A 272 -36.38 -27.63 -19.42
N GLU A 273 -37.28 -28.59 -19.19
CA GLU A 273 -37.79 -28.93 -17.85
C GLU A 273 -37.21 -30.25 -17.32
N VAL A 274 -36.57 -31.02 -18.20
CA VAL A 274 -35.82 -32.24 -17.92
C VAL A 274 -34.51 -32.23 -18.68
N ALA A 275 -33.53 -33.01 -18.24
CA ALA A 275 -32.27 -33.18 -18.95
C ALA A 275 -32.51 -33.72 -20.36
N ALA A 276 -31.93 -33.08 -21.37
CA ALA A 276 -32.15 -33.43 -22.78
C ALA A 276 -30.98 -33.00 -23.67
N ALA A 277 -30.98 -33.47 -24.92
CA ALA A 277 -30.04 -33.04 -25.93
C ALA A 277 -30.29 -31.58 -26.31
N ILE A 278 -29.21 -30.83 -26.54
CA ILE A 278 -29.24 -29.46 -27.02
C ILE A 278 -29.54 -29.47 -28.52
N PRO A 279 -30.51 -28.67 -29.01
CA PRO A 279 -30.90 -28.69 -30.41
C PRO A 279 -29.80 -28.21 -31.36
N ALA A 280 -29.89 -28.68 -32.61
CA ALA A 280 -28.90 -28.45 -33.66
C ALA A 280 -28.68 -26.97 -34.02
N VAL A 281 -29.57 -26.06 -33.61
CA VAL A 281 -29.40 -24.60 -33.77
C VAL A 281 -28.13 -24.07 -33.07
N HIS A 282 -27.60 -24.83 -32.11
CA HIS A 282 -26.37 -24.51 -31.39
C HIS A 282 -25.12 -25.23 -31.95
N ASP A 283 -25.26 -26.08 -32.97
CA ASP A 283 -24.14 -26.85 -33.52
C ASP A 283 -23.07 -25.95 -34.15
N GLY A 284 -21.80 -26.37 -34.04
CA GLY A 284 -20.64 -25.59 -34.50
C GLY A 284 -20.32 -24.34 -33.66
N ARG A 285 -21.06 -24.08 -32.56
CA ARG A 285 -20.83 -22.94 -31.66
C ARG A 285 -20.20 -23.43 -30.36
N SER A 286 -18.98 -22.96 -30.08
CA SER A 286 -18.13 -23.49 -28.99
C SER A 286 -18.45 -22.95 -27.61
N TRP A 287 -19.18 -21.83 -27.52
CA TRP A 287 -19.54 -21.18 -26.27
C TRP A 287 -21.02 -21.31 -26.02
N LEU A 288 -21.39 -21.70 -24.81
CA LEU A 288 -22.77 -21.88 -24.37
C LEU A 288 -22.99 -21.09 -23.09
N ARG A 289 -24.20 -20.59 -22.89
CA ARG A 289 -24.67 -20.08 -21.61
C ARG A 289 -26.11 -20.52 -21.43
N TYR A 290 -26.52 -20.66 -20.19
CA TYR A 290 -27.91 -20.97 -19.88
C TYR A 290 -28.57 -19.85 -19.09
N THR A 291 -29.87 -19.71 -19.30
CA THR A 291 -30.75 -19.01 -18.37
C THR A 291 -31.53 -20.06 -17.60
N ALA A 292 -31.37 -20.10 -16.28
CA ALA A 292 -32.16 -20.94 -15.38
C ALA A 292 -33.23 -20.09 -14.71
N THR A 293 -34.50 -20.38 -14.99
CA THR A 293 -35.65 -19.67 -14.43
C THR A 293 -36.29 -20.52 -13.33
N PHE A 294 -36.33 -19.95 -12.13
CA PHE A 294 -36.90 -20.52 -10.92
C PHE A 294 -38.30 -19.94 -10.75
N ALA A 295 -39.26 -20.75 -10.31
CA ALA A 295 -40.55 -20.26 -9.88
C ALA A 295 -41.14 -21.09 -8.74
N THR A 296 -41.98 -20.47 -7.92
CA THR A 296 -42.78 -21.16 -6.90
C THR A 296 -44.21 -20.62 -6.88
N THR A 297 -45.19 -21.52 -6.72
CA THR A 297 -46.58 -21.18 -6.40
C THR A 297 -46.84 -21.22 -4.90
N ASP A 298 -45.89 -21.75 -4.12
CA ASP A 298 -45.93 -21.77 -2.66
C ASP A 298 -44.74 -20.97 -2.12
N PRO A 299 -44.94 -19.71 -1.71
CA PRO A 299 -43.86 -18.85 -1.22
C PRO A 299 -43.11 -19.38 0.01
N ALA A 300 -43.58 -20.42 0.70
CA ALA A 300 -42.83 -21.07 1.78
C ALA A 300 -41.76 -22.07 1.27
N ARG A 301 -41.74 -22.37 -0.03
CA ARG A 301 -40.86 -23.35 -0.67
C ARG A 301 -40.10 -22.72 -1.83
N THR A 302 -38.90 -23.22 -2.09
CA THR A 302 -38.02 -22.74 -3.17
C THR A 302 -37.34 -23.91 -3.86
N PRO A 303 -37.23 -23.92 -5.20
CA PRO A 303 -36.35 -24.85 -5.89
C PRO A 303 -34.89 -24.47 -5.62
N SER A 304 -34.02 -25.45 -5.43
CA SER A 304 -32.59 -25.25 -5.18
C SER A 304 -31.75 -25.97 -6.22
N LEU A 305 -30.96 -25.23 -6.99
CA LEU A 305 -30.06 -25.73 -8.03
C LEU A 305 -28.66 -25.89 -7.45
N HIS A 306 -28.07 -27.08 -7.59
CA HIS A 306 -26.77 -27.45 -7.00
C HIS A 306 -25.64 -27.56 -8.03
N GLY A 307 -25.95 -27.58 -9.32
CA GLY A 307 -24.97 -27.67 -10.39
C GLY A 307 -25.62 -27.93 -11.74
N VAL A 308 -24.98 -27.44 -12.81
CA VAL A 308 -25.42 -27.60 -14.20
C VAL A 308 -24.26 -28.18 -15.02
N SER A 309 -24.57 -29.07 -15.96
CA SER A 309 -23.62 -29.59 -16.94
C SER A 309 -24.16 -29.39 -18.35
N ILE A 310 -23.33 -28.81 -19.22
CA ILE A 310 -23.57 -28.62 -20.64
C ILE A 310 -22.44 -29.27 -21.43
N GLY A 311 -22.70 -30.45 -21.99
CA GLY A 311 -21.65 -31.26 -22.60
C GLY A 311 -20.56 -31.60 -21.57
N VAL A 312 -19.32 -31.19 -21.84
CA VAL A 312 -18.18 -31.38 -20.92
C VAL A 312 -18.02 -30.25 -19.90
N ALA A 313 -18.73 -29.14 -20.06
CA ALA A 313 -18.63 -27.98 -19.18
C ALA A 313 -19.56 -28.15 -17.97
N THR A 314 -19.10 -27.70 -16.81
CA THR A 314 -19.88 -27.70 -15.56
C THR A 314 -19.92 -26.30 -14.95
N ASP A 315 -21.02 -26.00 -14.26
CA ASP A 315 -21.21 -24.78 -13.49
C ASP A 315 -21.74 -25.08 -12.09
N GLY A 316 -21.28 -24.30 -11.10
CA GLY A 316 -21.46 -24.55 -9.68
C GLY A 316 -20.37 -25.46 -9.05
N PRO A 317 -20.28 -25.54 -7.71
CA PRO A 317 -21.10 -24.81 -6.71
C PRO A 317 -20.85 -23.29 -6.75
N TRP A 318 -21.86 -22.50 -6.37
CA TRP A 318 -21.79 -21.02 -6.43
C TRP A 318 -21.64 -20.39 -5.05
N SER A 319 -20.70 -19.47 -4.91
CA SER A 319 -20.52 -18.60 -3.74
C SER A 319 -21.31 -17.30 -3.84
N GLY A 320 -21.79 -16.94 -5.03
CA GLY A 320 -22.44 -15.68 -5.33
C GLY A 320 -22.08 -15.17 -6.73
N LEU A 321 -22.35 -13.90 -6.99
CA LEU A 321 -21.77 -13.19 -8.13
C LEU A 321 -20.27 -12.97 -7.91
N ASP A 322 -19.51 -13.07 -8.98
CA ASP A 322 -18.10 -12.71 -8.97
C ASP A 322 -17.97 -11.19 -8.86
N THR A 323 -17.20 -10.74 -7.87
CA THR A 323 -16.94 -9.33 -7.60
C THR A 323 -15.46 -9.00 -7.63
N GLU A 324 -14.60 -9.98 -7.94
CA GLU A 324 -13.17 -9.77 -8.02
C GLU A 324 -12.75 -9.53 -9.47
N PRO A 325 -11.84 -8.58 -9.74
CA PRO A 325 -11.31 -8.39 -11.08
C PRO A 325 -10.35 -9.52 -11.48
N PRO A 326 -10.11 -9.71 -12.79
CA PRO A 326 -9.05 -10.59 -13.26
C PRO A 326 -7.70 -10.30 -12.61
N VAL A 327 -6.85 -11.32 -12.49
CA VAL A 327 -5.48 -11.18 -12.00
C VAL A 327 -4.44 -11.55 -13.04
N VAL A 328 -3.29 -10.86 -13.05
CA VAL A 328 -2.09 -11.36 -13.74
C VAL A 328 -1.47 -12.45 -12.89
N ALA A 329 -1.71 -13.70 -13.27
CA ALA A 329 -1.27 -14.90 -12.55
C ALA A 329 0.20 -15.27 -12.82
N GLU A 330 0.66 -15.04 -14.05
CA GLU A 330 2.06 -15.29 -14.47
C GLU A 330 2.51 -14.21 -15.45
N ARG A 331 3.82 -14.00 -15.56
CA ARG A 331 4.42 -13.08 -16.54
C ARG A 331 5.89 -13.39 -16.84
N SER A 332 6.39 -12.81 -17.92
CA SER A 332 7.81 -12.81 -18.29
C SER A 332 8.66 -12.14 -17.20
N PRO A 333 9.97 -12.48 -17.11
CA PRO A 333 10.90 -11.80 -16.23
C PRO A 333 10.87 -10.28 -16.42
N THR A 334 10.95 -9.55 -15.32
CA THR A 334 11.03 -8.08 -15.30
C THR A 334 12.45 -7.56 -15.34
N ARG A 335 13.43 -8.44 -15.25
CA ARG A 335 14.85 -8.10 -15.37
C ARG A 335 15.56 -9.11 -16.24
N THR A 336 16.11 -8.66 -17.37
CA THR A 336 16.81 -9.53 -18.34
C THR A 336 17.80 -8.73 -19.19
N ALA A 337 18.94 -9.32 -19.56
CA ALA A 337 19.85 -8.68 -20.52
C ALA A 337 19.36 -8.82 -21.99
N ASP A 338 18.44 -9.75 -22.25
CA ASP A 338 17.88 -9.96 -23.58
C ASP A 338 16.74 -8.96 -23.85
N ASN A 339 17.07 -7.87 -24.54
CA ASN A 339 16.12 -6.84 -24.94
C ASN A 339 15.31 -7.18 -26.20
N ALA A 340 15.50 -8.37 -26.76
CA ALA A 340 14.61 -8.95 -27.78
C ALA A 340 13.63 -9.98 -27.19
N ALA A 341 13.74 -10.29 -25.89
CA ALA A 341 12.91 -11.28 -25.23
C ALA A 341 11.41 -10.92 -25.35
N PRO A 342 10.54 -11.92 -25.62
CA PRO A 342 9.10 -11.70 -25.62
C PRO A 342 8.58 -11.27 -24.25
N ILE A 343 7.71 -10.26 -24.24
CA ILE A 343 6.91 -9.89 -23.07
C ILE A 343 5.67 -10.77 -23.07
N TRP A 344 5.42 -11.48 -21.98
CA TRP A 344 4.23 -12.33 -21.89
C TRP A 344 3.59 -12.31 -20.51
N PHE A 345 2.29 -12.62 -20.45
CA PHE A 345 1.54 -12.74 -19.20
C PHE A 345 0.33 -13.67 -19.34
N ARG A 346 -0.11 -14.26 -18.22
CA ARG A 346 -1.37 -15.01 -18.12
C ARG A 346 -2.34 -14.25 -17.23
N LEU A 347 -3.56 -14.06 -17.73
CA LEU A 347 -4.69 -13.58 -16.94
C LEU A 347 -5.50 -14.77 -16.44
N ASP A 348 -5.96 -14.69 -15.21
CA ASP A 348 -6.80 -15.71 -14.57
C ASP A 348 -7.96 -15.05 -13.83
N ASP A 349 -9.09 -15.72 -13.81
CA ASP A 349 -10.34 -15.24 -13.21
C ASP A 349 -11.35 -16.39 -13.03
N ALA A 350 -12.19 -16.33 -11.99
CA ALA A 350 -13.16 -17.38 -11.68
C ALA A 350 -14.28 -17.48 -12.73
N THR A 351 -14.78 -16.34 -13.24
CA THR A 351 -15.77 -16.32 -14.32
C THR A 351 -15.13 -16.41 -15.69
N GLY A 352 -13.86 -16.05 -15.81
CA GLY A 352 -13.05 -16.09 -17.01
C GLY A 352 -12.89 -14.71 -17.63
N VAL A 353 -11.79 -14.52 -18.37
CA VAL A 353 -11.40 -13.20 -18.88
C VAL A 353 -11.93 -12.95 -20.28
N ASP A 354 -12.57 -11.80 -20.52
CA ASP A 354 -13.04 -11.42 -21.86
C ASP A 354 -11.86 -10.96 -22.73
N PRO A 355 -11.45 -11.74 -23.76
CA PRO A 355 -10.37 -11.34 -24.66
C PRO A 355 -10.61 -10.01 -25.38
N GLY A 356 -11.86 -9.63 -25.66
CA GLY A 356 -12.18 -8.41 -26.40
C GLY A 356 -11.89 -7.12 -25.63
N THR A 357 -11.81 -7.23 -24.31
CA THR A 357 -11.53 -6.10 -23.40
C THR A 357 -10.04 -5.90 -23.15
N LEU A 358 -9.20 -6.86 -23.55
CA LEU A 358 -7.76 -6.78 -23.35
C LEU A 358 -7.19 -5.54 -24.02
N ARG A 359 -6.50 -4.70 -23.25
CA ARG A 359 -5.66 -3.61 -23.73
C ARG A 359 -4.30 -3.73 -23.07
N VAL A 360 -3.25 -3.64 -23.88
CA VAL A 360 -1.87 -3.74 -23.42
C VAL A 360 -1.10 -2.53 -23.96
N THR A 361 -0.45 -1.80 -23.07
CA THR A 361 0.46 -0.72 -23.45
C THR A 361 1.89 -1.01 -22.99
N LEU A 362 2.85 -0.61 -23.82
CA LEU A 362 4.28 -0.54 -23.50
C LEU A 362 4.67 0.93 -23.55
N ASP A 363 5.05 1.52 -22.41
CA ASP A 363 5.35 2.96 -22.30
C ASP A 363 4.26 3.85 -22.91
N GLU A 364 3.00 3.57 -22.55
CA GLU A 364 1.79 4.21 -23.10
C GLU A 364 1.44 3.87 -24.55
N ALA A 365 2.37 3.32 -25.35
CA ALA A 365 2.08 2.88 -26.71
C ALA A 365 1.19 1.64 -26.70
N ASP A 366 0.05 1.69 -27.41
CA ASP A 366 -0.85 0.55 -27.54
C ASP A 366 -0.20 -0.55 -28.39
N ILE A 367 0.14 -1.66 -27.72
CA ILE A 367 0.70 -2.86 -28.34
C ILE A 367 -0.32 -3.99 -28.46
N THR A 368 -1.58 -3.76 -28.08
CA THR A 368 -2.67 -4.76 -28.15
C THR A 368 -2.74 -5.46 -29.51
N PRO A 369 -2.64 -4.78 -30.67
CA PRO A 369 -2.71 -5.44 -31.98
C PRO A 369 -1.57 -6.41 -32.27
N GLN A 370 -0.45 -6.32 -31.54
CA GLN A 370 0.71 -7.20 -31.71
C GLN A 370 0.73 -8.36 -30.70
N VAL A 371 -0.13 -8.33 -29.69
CA VAL A 371 -0.23 -9.37 -28.67
C VAL A 371 -0.96 -10.58 -29.25
N LYS A 372 -0.31 -11.75 -29.19
CA LYS A 372 -0.86 -13.03 -29.66
C LYS A 372 -1.15 -13.94 -28.48
N ARG A 373 -2.24 -14.71 -28.56
CA ARG A 373 -2.51 -15.79 -27.60
C ARG A 373 -1.72 -17.05 -27.99
N GLN A 374 -0.89 -17.56 -27.09
CA GLN A 374 -0.08 -18.77 -27.27
C GLN A 374 -0.02 -19.53 -25.95
N ASP A 375 -0.44 -20.80 -25.93
CA ASP A 375 -0.42 -21.66 -24.73
C ASP A 375 -1.04 -21.02 -23.47
N GLY A 376 -2.17 -20.32 -23.64
CA GLY A 376 -2.86 -19.62 -22.55
C GLY A 376 -2.21 -18.30 -22.10
N LYS A 377 -1.13 -17.87 -22.76
CA LYS A 377 -0.41 -16.61 -22.50
C LYS A 377 -0.75 -15.57 -23.56
N CYS A 378 -0.80 -14.31 -23.15
CA CYS A 378 -0.73 -13.16 -24.03
C CYS A 378 0.76 -12.86 -24.26
N VAL A 379 1.22 -12.92 -25.51
CA VAL A 379 2.64 -12.82 -25.89
C VAL A 379 2.82 -11.67 -26.89
N PHE A 380 3.69 -10.73 -26.54
CA PHE A 380 4.22 -9.69 -27.42
C PHE A 380 5.68 -10.01 -27.75
N THR A 381 6.00 -10.13 -29.03
CA THR A 381 7.39 -10.30 -29.51
C THR A 381 7.86 -8.97 -30.11
N PRO A 382 8.85 -8.29 -29.51
CA PRO A 382 9.37 -7.05 -30.05
C PRO A 382 9.87 -7.23 -31.49
N PRO A 383 9.51 -6.34 -32.45
CA PRO A 383 9.98 -6.44 -33.82
C PRO A 383 11.49 -6.14 -33.97
N ALA A 384 12.07 -5.46 -32.97
CA ALA A 384 13.49 -5.18 -32.83
C ALA A 384 13.83 -5.14 -31.33
N PRO A 385 15.13 -5.26 -30.96
CA PRO A 385 15.57 -5.06 -29.59
C PRO A 385 15.07 -3.74 -29.01
N ILE A 386 14.45 -3.78 -27.84
CA ILE A 386 13.94 -2.60 -27.14
C ILE A 386 15.13 -1.81 -26.57
N GLY A 387 15.19 -0.52 -26.89
CA GLY A 387 16.21 0.40 -26.38
C GLY A 387 15.64 1.40 -25.37
N PRO A 388 16.51 2.15 -24.67
CA PRO A 388 16.09 3.17 -23.72
C PRO A 388 15.09 4.16 -24.32
N ARG A 389 14.11 4.59 -23.50
CA ARG A 389 13.09 5.56 -23.92
C ARG A 389 13.71 6.82 -24.54
N SER A 390 13.15 7.30 -25.65
CA SER A 390 13.51 8.59 -26.24
C SER A 390 13.10 9.76 -25.34
N ALA A 391 13.67 10.95 -25.56
CA ALA A 391 13.32 12.16 -24.82
C ALA A 391 11.80 12.44 -24.90
N GLY A 392 11.14 12.34 -23.74
CA GLY A 392 9.75 12.67 -23.46
C GLY A 392 9.67 13.04 -21.97
N PHE A 393 8.47 13.27 -21.42
CA PHE A 393 8.33 13.65 -20.00
C PHE A 393 8.41 12.47 -19.01
N GLY A 394 8.48 11.23 -19.49
CA GLY A 394 8.70 10.06 -18.63
C GLY A 394 10.02 10.19 -17.85
N GLY A 395 9.94 10.02 -16.53
CA GLY A 395 11.08 10.14 -15.63
C GLY A 395 11.55 11.59 -15.32
N TRP A 396 10.76 12.62 -15.62
CA TRP A 396 11.05 13.98 -15.16
C TRP A 396 10.72 14.13 -13.68
N ARG A 397 11.69 14.65 -12.92
CA ARG A 397 11.50 14.96 -11.50
C ARG A 397 10.71 16.24 -11.35
N VAL A 398 9.67 16.19 -10.52
CA VAL A 398 8.80 17.33 -10.22
C VAL A 398 9.09 17.81 -8.80
N GLU A 399 9.53 19.06 -8.67
CA GLU A 399 9.53 19.77 -7.40
C GLU A 399 8.35 20.74 -7.38
N ASN A 400 7.54 20.66 -6.33
CA ASN A 400 6.37 21.51 -6.12
C ASN A 400 6.46 22.10 -4.71
N TYR A 401 6.98 23.32 -4.61
CA TYR A 401 7.26 23.94 -3.33
C TYR A 401 5.97 24.05 -2.49
N SER A 402 6.05 23.59 -1.23
CA SER A 402 4.90 23.50 -0.31
C SER A 402 3.67 22.76 -0.87
N LYS A 403 3.84 21.95 -1.92
CA LYS A 403 2.74 21.33 -2.70
C LYS A 403 1.68 22.36 -3.13
N ALA A 404 2.10 23.59 -3.40
CA ALA A 404 1.20 24.70 -3.67
C ALA A 404 0.59 24.65 -5.08
N LEU A 405 1.19 23.96 -6.04
CA LEU A 405 0.69 23.91 -7.40
C LEU A 405 -0.09 22.61 -7.68
N THR A 406 -1.04 22.69 -8.60
CA THR A 406 -1.54 21.51 -9.31
C THR A 406 -0.66 21.30 -10.53
N ILE A 407 0.12 20.22 -10.52
CA ILE A 407 1.01 19.83 -11.62
C ILE A 407 0.53 18.49 -12.16
N THR A 408 0.09 18.45 -13.41
CA THR A 408 -0.47 17.23 -14.02
C THR A 408 0.08 17.02 -15.43
N GLN A 409 0.28 15.78 -15.85
CA GLN A 409 0.65 15.46 -17.24
C GLN A 409 -0.60 15.42 -18.14
N THR A 410 -1.26 16.56 -18.32
CA THR A 410 -2.51 16.65 -19.11
C THR A 410 -2.40 17.61 -20.29
N ALA A 411 -1.33 18.42 -20.37
CA ALA A 411 -1.18 19.39 -21.44
C ALA A 411 -0.93 18.68 -22.76
N ARG A 412 -1.81 18.86 -23.74
CA ARG A 412 -1.65 18.30 -25.08
C ARG A 412 -1.90 19.40 -26.10
N ARG A 413 -0.92 19.60 -26.99
CA ARG A 413 -1.09 20.52 -28.12
C ARG A 413 -2.11 20.00 -29.13
N THR A 414 -2.15 18.69 -29.34
CA THR A 414 -3.14 18.01 -30.20
C THR A 414 -3.59 16.70 -29.54
N ALA A 415 -4.76 16.18 -29.92
CA ALA A 415 -5.33 14.96 -29.32
C ALA A 415 -4.43 13.72 -29.42
N GLY A 416 -3.54 13.66 -30.41
CA GLY A 416 -2.58 12.56 -30.61
C GLY A 416 -1.16 12.84 -30.11
N ALA A 417 -0.87 14.03 -29.58
CA ALA A 417 0.46 14.35 -29.05
C ALA A 417 0.68 13.68 -27.68
N PRO A 418 1.92 13.29 -27.33
CA PRO A 418 2.27 12.86 -25.97
C PRO A 418 1.84 13.90 -24.93
N ALA A 419 1.48 13.43 -23.73
CA ALA A 419 1.13 14.33 -22.65
C ALA A 419 2.35 15.13 -22.18
N GLY A 420 2.15 16.43 -22.01
CA GLY A 420 3.05 17.37 -21.35
C GLY A 420 2.50 17.83 -20.01
N TYR A 421 3.24 18.70 -19.33
CA TYR A 421 2.83 19.20 -18.01
C TYR A 421 1.93 20.43 -18.13
N HIS A 422 0.83 20.41 -17.39
CA HIS A 422 -0.02 21.54 -17.04
C HIS A 422 0.26 21.90 -15.59
N ILE A 423 0.70 23.14 -15.35
CA ILE A 423 1.06 23.67 -14.04
C ILE A 423 0.14 24.86 -13.76
N THR A 424 -0.63 24.79 -12.69
CA THR A 424 -1.59 25.85 -12.35
C THR A 424 -1.82 25.97 -10.85
N ARG A 425 -2.38 27.10 -10.44
CA ARG A 425 -2.97 27.27 -9.12
C ARG A 425 -4.29 28.03 -9.22
N GLU A 426 -5.37 27.34 -8.87
CA GLU A 426 -6.72 27.89 -8.99
C GLU A 426 -7.07 28.89 -7.89
N THR A 427 -6.62 28.68 -6.64
CA THR A 427 -7.01 29.52 -5.50
C THR A 427 -5.91 29.74 -4.46
N GLY A 428 -5.96 30.89 -3.78
CA GLY A 428 -5.08 31.27 -2.67
C GLY A 428 -3.73 31.85 -3.09
N GLU A 429 -3.23 32.83 -2.33
CA GLU A 429 -1.92 33.44 -2.55
C GLU A 429 -0.89 32.83 -1.58
N THR A 430 0.09 32.12 -2.14
CA THR A 430 1.20 31.51 -1.41
C THR A 430 2.41 31.42 -2.33
N ASP A 431 3.54 30.97 -1.81
CA ASP A 431 4.74 30.78 -2.62
C ASP A 431 4.59 29.53 -3.52
N THR A 432 4.88 29.65 -4.80
CA THR A 432 4.55 28.65 -5.84
C THR A 432 5.74 28.25 -6.70
N GLY A 433 6.96 28.31 -6.15
CA GLY A 433 8.13 27.79 -6.84
C GLY A 433 7.98 26.33 -7.29
N PHE A 434 8.47 26.02 -8.49
CA PHE A 434 8.49 24.64 -9.00
C PHE A 434 9.68 24.36 -9.90
N ALA A 435 9.94 23.08 -10.10
CA ALA A 435 10.88 22.60 -11.10
C ALA A 435 10.38 21.32 -11.78
N LEU A 436 10.46 21.29 -13.11
CA LEU A 436 10.41 20.06 -13.89
C LEU A 436 11.83 19.80 -14.41
N GLN A 437 12.48 18.76 -13.92
CA GLN A 437 13.87 18.45 -14.21
C GLN A 437 13.98 17.14 -14.99
N SER A 438 14.64 17.17 -16.14
CA SER A 438 14.78 16.01 -17.01
C SER A 438 15.76 14.97 -16.44
N PRO A 439 15.66 13.72 -16.91
CA PRO A 439 16.79 12.79 -16.91
C PRO A 439 18.04 13.39 -17.59
N LEU A 440 19.20 12.80 -17.33
CA LEU A 440 20.45 13.19 -17.99
C LEU A 440 20.42 12.83 -19.48
N VAL A 441 20.74 13.80 -20.32
CA VAL A 441 20.85 13.63 -21.77
C VAL A 441 22.33 13.50 -22.14
N PRO A 442 22.80 12.37 -22.69
CA PRO A 442 24.20 12.21 -23.07
C PRO A 442 24.62 13.19 -24.18
N VAL A 443 25.77 13.85 -24.01
CA VAL A 443 26.32 14.81 -24.98
C VAL A 443 27.81 14.59 -25.22
N VAL A 444 28.29 15.08 -26.35
CA VAL A 444 29.68 15.04 -26.80
C VAL A 444 30.22 16.46 -26.73
N PHE A 445 31.33 16.63 -26.02
CA PHE A 445 32.03 17.91 -25.92
C PHE A 445 32.29 18.54 -27.30
N GLY A 446 32.00 19.84 -27.43
CA GLY A 446 32.26 20.65 -28.62
C GLY A 446 31.22 20.49 -29.73
N GLU A 447 30.28 19.55 -29.60
CA GLU A 447 29.21 19.35 -30.56
C GLU A 447 28.04 20.30 -30.30
N LYS A 448 27.26 20.54 -31.36
CA LYS A 448 26.08 21.40 -31.33
C LYS A 448 24.82 20.59 -31.11
N TYR A 449 23.91 21.16 -30.31
CA TYR A 449 22.63 20.58 -29.94
C TYR A 449 21.52 21.58 -30.23
N ARG A 450 20.37 21.07 -30.67
CA ARG A 450 19.14 21.83 -30.83
C ARG A 450 18.17 21.41 -29.74
N PHE A 451 17.93 22.31 -28.80
CA PHE A 451 16.91 22.14 -27.77
C PHE A 451 15.63 22.85 -28.22
N SER A 452 14.51 22.14 -28.27
CA SER A 452 13.20 22.72 -28.65
C SER A 452 12.09 22.18 -27.78
N PHE A 453 11.06 22.99 -27.53
CA PHE A 453 9.90 22.62 -26.74
C PHE A 453 8.70 23.48 -27.14
N TRP A 454 7.49 22.99 -26.88
CA TRP A 454 6.28 23.76 -27.00
C TRP A 454 5.86 24.27 -25.63
N SER A 455 5.44 25.53 -25.55
CA SER A 455 4.89 26.11 -24.33
C SER A 455 3.70 27.00 -24.60
N ARG A 456 2.90 27.23 -23.55
CA ARG A 456 1.96 28.34 -23.43
C ARG A 456 1.81 28.71 -21.97
N HIS A 457 1.65 29.99 -21.68
CA HIS A 457 1.54 30.47 -20.30
C HIS A 457 0.78 31.78 -20.24
N SER A 458 0.03 31.98 -19.16
CA SER A 458 -0.75 33.20 -18.95
C SER A 458 0.04 34.36 -18.33
N LEU A 459 1.29 34.12 -17.93
CA LEU A 459 2.15 35.06 -17.19
C LEU A 459 3.32 35.56 -18.04
N ASP A 460 3.80 36.77 -17.76
CA ASP A 460 5.08 37.25 -18.29
C ASP A 460 6.23 36.58 -17.54
N LEU A 461 6.95 35.71 -18.24
CA LEU A 461 8.06 34.93 -17.73
C LEU A 461 9.42 35.43 -18.28
N SER A 462 9.46 36.64 -18.88
CA SER A 462 10.68 37.24 -19.43
C SER A 462 11.76 37.49 -18.36
N ARG A 463 11.36 37.55 -17.09
CA ARG A 463 12.22 37.78 -15.92
C ARG A 463 12.07 36.68 -14.88
N SER A 464 11.67 35.47 -15.28
CA SER A 464 11.53 34.36 -14.36
C SER A 464 12.86 34.09 -13.65
N ALA A 465 12.82 33.90 -12.34
CA ALA A 465 14.00 33.72 -11.52
C ALA A 465 13.80 32.61 -10.49
N GLY A 466 14.89 31.94 -10.12
CA GLY A 466 14.91 30.91 -9.09
C GLY A 466 16.33 30.64 -8.62
N LYS A 467 16.49 29.84 -7.57
CA LYS A 467 17.79 29.44 -7.01
C LYS A 467 17.80 27.96 -6.68
N GLY A 468 18.99 27.36 -6.71
CA GLY A 468 19.16 25.95 -6.39
C GLY A 468 18.32 25.07 -7.32
N ALA A 469 17.49 24.21 -6.76
CA ALA A 469 16.67 23.29 -7.52
C ALA A 469 15.52 23.97 -8.30
N LEU A 470 15.14 25.20 -7.93
CA LEU A 470 14.12 26.00 -8.63
C LEU A 470 14.71 26.88 -9.76
N GLN A 471 15.98 26.68 -10.13
CA GLN A 471 16.63 27.47 -11.17
C GLN A 471 16.44 26.81 -12.55
N GLY A 472 15.68 27.45 -13.43
CA GLY A 472 15.43 26.95 -14.79
C GLY A 472 16.60 27.16 -15.75
N GLY A 473 16.85 26.19 -16.62
CA GLY A 473 17.96 26.22 -17.57
C GLY A 473 18.34 24.86 -18.13
N VAL A 474 19.33 24.85 -19.02
CA VAL A 474 20.08 23.66 -19.43
C VAL A 474 21.41 23.66 -18.70
N ALA A 475 21.59 22.69 -17.79
CA ALA A 475 22.82 22.49 -17.04
C ALA A 475 23.73 21.49 -17.77
N TRP A 476 25.03 21.79 -17.81
CA TRP A 476 26.05 20.89 -18.36
C TRP A 476 26.76 20.17 -17.24
N LEU A 477 26.81 18.85 -17.30
CA LEU A 477 27.31 18.00 -16.22
C LEU A 477 28.41 17.07 -16.74
N GLY A 478 29.51 16.99 -16.00
CA GLY A 478 30.63 16.09 -16.23
C GLY A 478 30.53 14.80 -15.42
N GLU A 479 31.67 14.21 -15.06
CA GLU A 479 31.71 13.02 -14.21
C GLU A 479 31.04 13.28 -12.85
N LYS A 480 30.29 12.29 -12.35
CA LYS A 480 29.58 12.36 -11.06
C LYS A 480 28.68 13.61 -10.91
N ASN A 481 28.11 14.07 -12.02
CA ASN A 481 27.21 15.23 -12.08
C ASN A 481 27.84 16.56 -11.63
N VAL A 482 29.17 16.70 -11.72
CA VAL A 482 29.84 17.98 -11.45
C VAL A 482 29.53 18.97 -12.60
N PRO A 483 29.14 20.22 -12.32
CA PRO A 483 28.94 21.22 -13.37
C PRO A 483 30.17 21.42 -14.26
N ALA A 484 29.97 21.35 -15.58
CA ALA A 484 31.02 21.45 -16.60
C ALA A 484 30.98 22.76 -17.40
N GLY A 485 30.11 23.69 -17.03
CA GLY A 485 29.97 25.00 -17.67
C GLY A 485 28.83 25.81 -17.08
N ASP A 486 28.61 27.00 -17.64
CA ASP A 486 27.54 27.89 -17.22
C ASP A 486 26.16 27.29 -17.54
N LEU A 487 25.20 27.52 -16.65
CA LEU A 487 23.79 27.20 -16.87
C LEU A 487 23.25 28.08 -18.01
N VAL A 488 22.62 27.46 -19.02
CA VAL A 488 21.99 28.21 -20.12
C VAL A 488 20.51 28.44 -19.81
N PRO A 489 20.03 29.69 -19.62
CA PRO A 489 18.63 29.94 -19.27
C PRO A 489 17.65 29.52 -20.39
N ILE A 490 16.45 29.09 -19.99
CA ILE A 490 15.33 28.84 -20.91
C ILE A 490 14.49 30.12 -21.01
N PRO A 491 14.41 30.79 -22.17
CA PRO A 491 13.59 31.98 -22.34
C PRO A 491 12.13 31.58 -22.61
N PHE A 492 11.22 31.91 -21.69
CA PHE A 492 9.78 31.79 -21.92
C PHE A 492 9.18 33.09 -22.52
N GLY A 493 9.71 34.26 -22.13
CA GLY A 493 9.26 35.55 -22.66
C GLY A 493 7.91 36.03 -22.09
N PRO A 494 7.23 36.98 -22.78
CA PRO A 494 5.99 37.59 -22.30
C PRO A 494 4.82 36.60 -22.28
N ALA A 495 3.73 36.95 -21.59
CA ALA A 495 2.53 36.11 -21.54
C ALA A 495 2.04 35.71 -22.93
N ASN A 496 1.92 34.40 -23.16
CA ASN A 496 1.49 33.83 -24.42
C ASN A 496 0.61 32.60 -24.18
N PRO A 497 -0.73 32.77 -24.13
CA PRO A 497 -1.65 31.68 -23.84
C PRO A 497 -1.86 30.71 -25.03
N GLU A 498 -1.34 31.04 -26.20
CA GLU A 498 -1.37 30.18 -27.38
C GLU A 498 -0.11 29.30 -27.44
N TRP A 499 -0.28 28.08 -27.93
CA TRP A 499 0.84 27.16 -28.13
C TRP A 499 1.84 27.75 -29.13
N HIS A 500 3.08 27.89 -28.71
CA HIS A 500 4.21 28.30 -29.53
C HIS A 500 5.41 27.39 -29.25
N GLN A 501 6.37 27.38 -30.19
CA GLN A 501 7.58 26.58 -30.09
C GLN A 501 8.78 27.49 -29.93
N ASP A 502 9.60 27.19 -28.92
CA ASP A 502 10.90 27.81 -28.71
C ASP A 502 12.02 26.86 -29.13
N THR A 503 13.13 27.43 -29.58
CA THR A 503 14.31 26.67 -30.02
C THR A 503 15.60 27.39 -29.65
N LEU A 504 16.51 26.65 -29.02
CA LEU A 504 17.84 27.09 -28.60
C LEU A 504 18.90 26.25 -29.32
N GLU A 505 19.91 26.92 -29.87
CA GLU A 505 21.12 26.27 -30.38
C GLU A 505 22.22 26.34 -29.31
N LEU A 506 22.68 25.17 -28.89
CA LEU A 506 23.56 25.00 -27.74
C LEU A 506 24.86 24.31 -28.19
N THR A 507 25.99 24.63 -27.56
CA THR A 507 27.27 23.92 -27.77
C THR A 507 27.73 23.35 -26.44
N ALA A 508 28.02 22.05 -26.39
CA ALA A 508 28.45 21.40 -25.15
C ALA A 508 29.85 21.88 -24.73
N PRO A 509 30.02 22.44 -23.51
CA PRO A 509 31.29 22.98 -23.03
C PRO A 509 32.31 21.89 -22.66
N ALA A 510 33.56 22.29 -22.43
CA ALA A 510 34.66 21.37 -22.10
C ALA A 510 34.34 20.52 -20.86
N GLY A 511 34.48 19.21 -20.99
CA GLY A 511 34.18 18.26 -19.91
C GLY A 511 32.70 17.92 -19.74
N ALA A 512 31.79 18.49 -20.55
CA ALA A 512 30.38 18.12 -20.51
C ALA A 512 30.19 16.68 -21.04
N LEU A 513 29.65 15.83 -20.17
CA LEU A 513 29.25 14.47 -20.50
C LEU A 513 27.73 14.37 -20.70
N TYR A 514 26.97 15.21 -20.00
CA TYR A 514 25.52 15.24 -20.02
C TYR A 514 24.98 16.68 -20.07
N ALA A 515 23.78 16.82 -20.61
CA ALA A 515 22.91 17.98 -20.41
C ALA A 515 21.73 17.59 -19.52
N GLN A 516 21.22 18.52 -18.73
CA GLN A 516 19.99 18.35 -17.96
C GLN A 516 19.11 19.58 -18.12
N ILE A 517 17.86 19.37 -18.49
CA ILE A 517 16.89 20.44 -18.75
C ILE A 517 16.04 20.64 -17.50
N ALA A 518 15.89 21.88 -17.06
CA ALA A 518 15.02 22.27 -15.96
C ALA A 518 14.08 23.38 -16.41
N PHE A 519 12.78 23.09 -16.50
CA PHE A 519 11.75 24.13 -16.54
C PHE A 519 11.39 24.48 -15.10
N ALA A 520 11.99 25.54 -14.58
CA ALA A 520 11.88 25.88 -13.17
C ALA A 520 11.96 27.39 -12.94
N PHE A 521 11.19 27.88 -12.00
CA PHE A 521 11.31 29.22 -11.45
C PHE A 521 10.57 29.32 -10.11
N ASP A 522 10.99 30.28 -9.31
CA ASP A 522 10.42 30.67 -8.02
C ASP A 522 9.56 31.95 -8.14
N SER A 523 9.93 32.83 -9.07
CA SER A 523 9.21 34.06 -9.37
C SER A 523 9.02 34.22 -10.89
N PRO A 524 7.86 34.70 -11.37
CA PRO A 524 6.68 35.11 -10.60
C PRO A 524 5.86 33.92 -10.07
N ASN A 525 5.04 34.16 -9.04
CA ASN A 525 4.11 33.16 -8.52
C ASN A 525 2.88 32.98 -9.42
N LEU A 526 2.28 31.78 -9.41
CA LEU A 526 1.04 31.46 -10.12
C LEU A 526 -0.17 31.65 -9.20
N PHE A 527 -1.08 32.56 -9.56
CA PHE A 527 -2.33 32.83 -8.83
C PHE A 527 -3.53 32.95 -9.76
N GLY A 528 -4.73 32.78 -9.21
CA GLY A 528 -6.00 33.10 -9.88
C GLY A 528 -6.23 32.33 -11.18
N GLY A 529 -5.77 31.07 -11.25
CA GLY A 529 -5.87 30.25 -12.47
C GLY A 529 -4.76 30.51 -13.49
N ALA A 530 -3.72 31.27 -13.15
CA ALA A 530 -2.53 31.39 -13.97
C ALA A 530 -1.89 30.03 -14.20
N PHE A 531 -1.39 29.80 -15.42
CA PHE A 531 -0.85 28.51 -15.82
C PHE A 531 0.43 28.60 -16.66
N VAL A 532 1.18 27.50 -16.64
CA VAL A 532 2.28 27.20 -17.56
C VAL A 532 2.08 25.77 -18.08
N ASP A 533 2.02 25.63 -19.40
CA ASP A 533 1.99 24.34 -20.07
C ASP A 533 3.26 24.13 -20.88
N ILE A 534 3.78 22.90 -20.84
CA ILE A 534 4.99 22.50 -21.57
C ILE A 534 4.72 21.15 -22.25
N ALA A 535 5.01 21.05 -23.54
CA ALA A 535 4.76 19.87 -24.36
C ALA A 535 5.93 19.59 -25.33
N GLU A 536 6.02 18.35 -25.82
CA GLU A 536 6.86 17.96 -26.97
C GLU A 536 8.32 18.44 -26.88
N VAL A 537 8.99 18.20 -25.75
CA VAL A 537 10.39 18.58 -25.51
C VAL A 537 11.35 17.69 -26.30
N ARG A 538 12.32 18.30 -26.99
CA ARG A 538 13.35 17.60 -27.78
C ARG A 538 14.73 18.22 -27.53
N PHE A 539 15.74 17.35 -27.46
CA PHE A 539 17.15 17.73 -27.37
C PHE A 539 17.93 16.95 -28.41
N ASP A 540 18.01 17.51 -29.61
CA ASP A 540 18.56 16.83 -30.79
C ASP A 540 20.05 17.15 -30.94
N GLY A 541 20.87 16.14 -31.20
CA GLY A 541 22.28 16.32 -31.49
C GLY A 541 23.03 15.01 -31.59
N LYS A 542 24.37 15.08 -31.64
CA LYS A 542 25.21 13.89 -31.77
C LYS A 542 25.14 13.05 -30.50
N ALA A 543 24.72 11.80 -30.64
CA ALA A 543 24.82 10.80 -29.58
C ALA A 543 26.30 10.39 -29.39
N PRO A 544 26.78 10.24 -28.14
CA PRO A 544 28.11 9.69 -27.89
C PRO A 544 28.19 8.24 -28.41
N THR A 545 29.33 7.89 -29.01
CA THR A 545 29.63 6.53 -29.51
C THR A 545 30.85 5.92 -28.81
N ASP A 546 31.54 6.73 -28.02
CA ASP A 546 32.73 6.42 -27.24
C ASP A 546 32.40 5.90 -25.83
N ARG A 547 31.14 5.93 -25.44
CA ARG A 547 30.65 5.51 -24.12
C ARG A 547 29.22 4.98 -24.21
N GLU A 548 28.87 4.15 -23.24
CA GLU A 548 27.56 3.50 -23.14
C GLU A 548 26.45 4.52 -22.86
N ASP A 549 25.25 4.27 -23.42
CA ASP A 549 24.06 5.04 -23.07
C ASP A 549 23.66 4.69 -21.64
N ILE A 550 23.94 5.58 -20.71
CA ILE A 550 23.67 5.36 -19.28
C ILE A 550 22.17 5.41 -18.95
N ARG A 551 21.30 5.80 -19.89
CA ARG A 551 19.86 5.84 -19.65
C ARG A 551 19.39 4.41 -19.38
N PRO A 552 18.60 4.19 -18.31
CA PRO A 552 18.10 2.87 -18.04
C PRO A 552 17.17 2.42 -19.17
N ASN A 553 17.38 1.20 -19.65
CA ASN A 553 16.47 0.52 -20.57
C ASN A 553 15.25 -0.01 -19.77
N LEU A 554 14.52 0.93 -19.18
CA LEU A 554 13.41 0.72 -18.24
C LEU A 554 12.09 1.05 -18.94
N HIS A 555 11.16 0.11 -18.89
CA HIS A 555 9.86 0.19 -19.55
C HIS A 555 8.73 -0.16 -18.59
N SER A 556 7.53 0.32 -18.89
CA SER A 556 6.31 -0.03 -18.16
C SER A 556 5.37 -0.79 -19.07
N VAL A 557 4.78 -1.86 -18.53
CA VAL A 557 3.74 -2.64 -19.20
C VAL A 557 2.46 -2.46 -18.42
N THR A 558 1.42 -1.95 -19.06
CA THR A 558 0.09 -1.83 -18.44
C THR A 558 -0.89 -2.74 -19.16
N VAL A 559 -1.59 -3.58 -18.39
CA VAL A 559 -2.64 -4.45 -18.87
C VAL A 559 -3.97 -4.03 -18.26
N LYS A 560 -4.96 -3.84 -19.13
CA LYS A 560 -6.36 -3.69 -18.76
C LYS A 560 -7.17 -4.84 -19.36
N ALA A 561 -8.08 -5.41 -18.58
CA ALA A 561 -8.99 -6.45 -19.03
C ALA A 561 -10.21 -6.47 -18.11
N ALA A 562 -11.32 -7.01 -18.58
CA ALA A 562 -12.48 -7.35 -17.77
C ALA A 562 -12.66 -8.87 -17.75
N ASP A 563 -13.22 -9.37 -16.65
CA ASP A 563 -13.80 -10.71 -16.65
C ASP A 563 -15.17 -10.69 -17.36
N PHE A 564 -15.82 -11.85 -17.41
CA PHE A 564 -17.18 -11.94 -17.95
C PHE A 564 -18.24 -11.35 -17.00
N ALA A 565 -17.97 -11.24 -15.69
CA ALA A 565 -18.87 -10.58 -14.74
C ALA A 565 -18.84 -9.04 -14.84
N GLY A 566 -17.90 -8.46 -15.58
CA GLY A 566 -17.71 -7.01 -15.76
C GLY A 566 -16.75 -6.35 -14.77
N ASN A 567 -16.08 -7.13 -13.91
CA ASN A 567 -15.03 -6.63 -13.03
C ASN A 567 -13.78 -6.31 -13.85
N THR A 568 -13.12 -5.18 -13.55
CA THR A 568 -12.03 -4.67 -14.38
C THR A 568 -10.68 -4.67 -13.67
N LEU A 569 -9.69 -5.25 -14.33
CA LEU A 569 -8.28 -5.17 -14.00
C LEU A 569 -7.65 -3.95 -14.70
N SER A 570 -6.82 -3.22 -13.96
CA SER A 570 -5.81 -2.31 -14.52
C SER A 570 -4.52 -2.49 -13.73
N ARG A 571 -3.52 -3.16 -14.31
CA ARG A 571 -2.25 -3.46 -13.63
C ARG A 571 -1.07 -3.00 -14.45
N THR A 572 -0.17 -2.28 -13.80
CA THR A 572 1.12 -1.86 -14.35
C THR A 572 2.25 -2.59 -13.65
N TRP A 573 3.28 -2.95 -14.41
CA TRP A 573 4.56 -3.42 -13.87
C TRP A 573 5.71 -2.92 -14.74
N TYR A 574 6.93 -3.06 -14.24
CA TYR A 574 8.11 -2.51 -14.90
C TYR A 574 9.04 -3.60 -15.42
N ILE A 575 9.79 -3.30 -16.48
CA ILE A 575 10.79 -4.19 -17.06
C ILE A 575 12.09 -3.40 -17.21
N LEU A 576 13.16 -3.86 -16.59
CA LEU A 576 14.52 -3.36 -16.78
C LEU A 576 15.32 -4.34 -17.65
N TYR A 577 15.72 -3.90 -18.84
CA TYR A 577 16.63 -4.66 -19.69
C TYR A 577 18.07 -4.50 -19.22
N ARG A 578 18.41 -5.24 -18.16
CA ARG A 578 19.75 -5.34 -17.57
C ARG A 578 19.95 -6.76 -17.03
N ALA A 579 21.19 -7.24 -17.04
CA ALA A 579 21.52 -8.53 -16.46
C ALA A 579 21.04 -8.66 -15.00
N VAL A 580 20.60 -9.86 -14.64
CA VAL A 580 20.29 -10.23 -13.25
C VAL A 580 21.57 -10.20 -12.44
N ARG A 581 21.50 -9.69 -11.21
CA ARG A 581 22.64 -9.65 -10.30
C ARG A 581 22.98 -11.03 -9.77
N THR A 582 24.28 -11.27 -9.63
CA THR A 582 24.82 -12.50 -9.02
C THR A 582 25.54 -12.24 -7.70
N THR A 583 25.68 -10.98 -7.30
CA THR A 583 26.37 -10.53 -6.07
C THR A 583 25.68 -9.30 -5.50
N GLY A 584 25.86 -9.04 -4.21
CA GLY A 584 25.13 -8.00 -3.50
C GLY A 584 23.64 -8.31 -3.36
N ILE A 585 23.26 -9.60 -3.39
CA ILE A 585 21.87 -10.04 -3.29
C ILE A 585 21.46 -10.01 -1.82
N VAL A 586 20.42 -9.24 -1.51
CA VAL A 586 19.83 -9.11 -0.19
C VAL A 586 18.50 -9.85 -0.17
N THR A 587 18.38 -10.80 0.76
CA THR A 587 17.17 -11.62 0.95
C THR A 587 16.87 -11.74 2.44
N LEU A 588 15.72 -12.32 2.78
CA LEU A 588 15.36 -12.64 4.15
C LEU A 588 15.39 -14.16 4.37
N ARG A 589 15.96 -14.58 5.50
CA ARG A 589 15.78 -15.93 6.03
C ARG A 589 14.34 -16.08 6.55
N ASP A 590 13.92 -17.32 6.79
CA ASP A 590 12.56 -17.63 7.25
C ASP A 590 12.16 -16.96 8.58
N ASP A 591 13.13 -16.69 9.45
CA ASP A 591 12.97 -15.93 10.70
C ASP A 591 13.09 -14.40 10.55
N GLY A 592 13.18 -13.90 9.32
CA GLY A 592 13.31 -12.48 9.02
C GLY A 592 14.73 -11.92 9.12
N MET A 593 15.75 -12.75 9.41
CA MET A 593 17.14 -12.32 9.40
C MET A 593 17.56 -11.88 7.99
N THR A 594 18.19 -10.71 7.89
CA THR A 594 18.71 -10.23 6.61
C THR A 594 19.92 -11.07 6.17
N LEU A 595 19.95 -11.46 4.90
CA LEU A 595 21.05 -12.19 4.28
C LEU A 595 21.66 -11.34 3.16
N VAL A 596 22.99 -11.20 3.14
CA VAL A 596 23.76 -10.58 2.05
C VAL A 596 24.57 -11.67 1.38
N ASP A 597 24.29 -11.93 0.10
CA ASP A 597 24.87 -13.05 -0.67
C ASP A 597 24.76 -14.39 0.07
N GLY A 598 23.58 -14.62 0.68
CA GLY A 598 23.27 -15.82 1.45
C GLY A 598 23.91 -15.89 2.84
N LYS A 599 24.73 -14.91 3.24
CA LYS A 599 25.34 -14.84 4.58
C LYS A 599 24.50 -13.94 5.49
N PRO A 600 24.20 -14.37 6.73
CA PRO A 600 23.36 -13.56 7.59
C PRO A 600 24.10 -12.30 8.04
N PHE A 601 23.34 -11.22 8.17
CA PHE A 601 23.83 -9.89 8.49
C PHE A 601 22.87 -9.26 9.51
N PHE A 602 23.39 -8.98 10.71
CA PHE A 602 22.68 -8.23 11.75
C PHE A 602 23.09 -6.74 11.67
N PRO A 603 22.18 -5.84 11.23
CA PRO A 603 22.48 -4.41 11.18
C PRO A 603 22.68 -3.82 12.57
N ILE A 604 23.76 -3.08 12.75
CA ILE A 604 24.07 -2.26 13.93
C ILE A 604 24.40 -0.87 13.39
N GLY A 605 23.49 0.08 13.53
CA GLY A 605 23.61 1.35 12.81
C GLY A 605 23.12 2.61 13.50
N LEU A 606 23.37 3.75 12.85
CA LEU A 606 22.82 5.04 13.27
C LEU A 606 21.96 5.65 12.18
N TYR A 607 20.83 6.21 12.59
CA TYR A 607 19.98 7.04 11.76
C TYR A 607 20.61 8.42 11.58
N GLY A 608 20.34 9.06 10.44
CA GLY A 608 20.63 10.48 10.24
C GLY A 608 22.11 10.84 10.39
N VAL A 609 22.99 10.24 9.59
CA VAL A 609 24.43 10.57 9.45
C VAL A 609 24.63 11.69 8.43
N TRP A 610 25.29 12.78 8.83
CA TRP A 610 25.46 14.04 8.08
C TRP A 610 26.83 14.66 8.38
N LYS A 611 27.28 15.59 7.54
CA LYS A 611 28.46 16.42 7.80
C LYS A 611 28.19 17.38 8.95
N ARG A 612 29.11 17.43 9.92
CA ARG A 612 29.06 18.29 11.11
C ARG A 612 30.48 18.70 11.53
N PRO A 613 30.66 19.78 12.30
CA PRO A 613 31.97 20.10 12.88
C PRO A 613 32.60 18.93 13.66
N PHE A 614 31.78 18.10 14.32
CA PHE A 614 32.22 16.90 15.05
C PHE A 614 32.99 15.89 14.17
N ASN A 615 32.62 15.76 12.90
CA ASN A 615 33.29 14.88 11.94
C ASN A 615 34.07 15.67 10.89
N ASP A 616 34.55 16.87 11.23
CA ASP A 616 35.30 17.75 10.33
C ASP A 616 34.56 18.06 9.02
N ASN A 617 33.22 17.99 9.06
CA ASN A 617 32.34 18.07 7.89
C ASN A 617 32.72 17.05 6.79
N SER A 618 33.13 15.85 7.18
CA SER A 618 33.56 14.77 6.28
C SER A 618 32.77 13.49 6.52
N PHE A 619 32.19 12.93 5.46
CA PHE A 619 31.58 11.60 5.57
C PHE A 619 32.64 10.52 5.74
N ASP A 620 33.82 10.66 5.11
CA ASP A 620 34.90 9.69 5.29
C ASP A 620 35.30 9.55 6.76
N LYS A 621 35.47 10.67 7.47
CA LYS A 621 35.73 10.65 8.91
C LYS A 621 34.55 10.04 9.69
N ALA A 622 33.32 10.45 9.38
CA ALA A 622 32.12 9.93 10.05
C ALA A 622 32.03 8.40 9.96
N PHE A 623 32.14 7.85 8.75
CA PHE A 623 32.08 6.40 8.52
C PHE A 623 33.29 5.66 9.10
N GLY A 624 34.48 6.27 9.09
CA GLY A 624 35.65 5.73 9.78
C GLY A 624 35.44 5.60 11.28
N ASP A 625 34.93 6.66 11.92
CA ASP A 625 34.64 6.67 13.36
C ASP A 625 33.53 5.66 13.71
N LEU A 626 32.48 5.57 12.90
CA LEU A 626 31.42 4.56 13.05
C LEU A 626 31.96 3.14 12.95
N LYS A 627 32.79 2.86 11.94
CA LYS A 627 33.38 1.54 11.75
C LYS A 627 34.27 1.15 12.92
N ALA A 628 35.07 2.09 13.43
CA ALA A 628 35.93 1.88 14.60
C ALA A 628 35.12 1.59 15.88
N ALA A 629 33.94 2.19 16.02
CA ALA A 629 33.03 1.95 17.14
C ALA A 629 32.24 0.63 17.06
N GLY A 630 32.33 -0.11 15.93
CA GLY A 630 31.64 -1.39 15.75
C GLY A 630 30.34 -1.31 14.95
N PHE A 631 29.96 -0.14 14.44
CA PHE A 631 28.82 -0.02 13.53
C PHE A 631 29.13 -0.66 12.16
N ASN A 632 28.08 -1.20 11.55
CA ASN A 632 28.14 -1.80 10.21
C ASN A 632 27.02 -1.29 9.29
N PHE A 633 26.18 -0.38 9.78
CA PHE A 633 24.98 0.09 9.10
C PHE A 633 24.73 1.59 9.33
N ALA A 634 24.15 2.30 8.38
CA ALA A 634 23.83 3.72 8.53
C ALA A 634 22.70 4.19 7.59
N HIS A 635 22.20 5.39 7.87
CA HIS A 635 21.21 6.09 7.06
C HIS A 635 21.45 7.60 7.05
N THR A 636 20.94 8.29 6.02
CA THR A 636 20.88 9.74 5.93
C THR A 636 19.53 10.19 5.40
N TYR A 637 19.01 11.32 5.90
CA TYR A 637 17.81 11.94 5.32
C TYR A 637 18.11 12.80 4.08
N THR A 638 19.37 12.90 3.67
CA THR A 638 19.71 13.57 2.41
C THR A 638 19.25 12.71 1.24
N SER A 639 18.10 13.05 0.65
CA SER A 639 17.61 12.44 -0.59
C SER A 639 18.22 13.11 -1.84
N THR A 640 18.63 14.37 -1.76
CA THR A 640 19.18 15.09 -2.92
C THR A 640 20.45 14.45 -3.46
N ARG A 641 20.45 14.11 -4.75
CA ARG A 641 21.54 13.39 -5.44
C ARG A 641 22.65 14.34 -5.91
N GLY A 642 23.26 15.00 -4.92
CA GLY A 642 24.36 15.94 -5.10
C GLY A 642 25.74 15.39 -4.70
N PRO A 643 26.77 16.25 -4.64
CA PRO A 643 28.13 15.87 -4.26
C PRO A 643 28.21 15.20 -2.88
N ASP A 644 27.44 15.69 -1.90
CA ASP A 644 27.41 15.15 -0.55
C ASP A 644 26.85 13.72 -0.51
N PHE A 645 25.77 13.44 -1.25
CA PHE A 645 25.21 12.09 -1.35
C PHE A 645 26.18 11.13 -2.06
N THR A 646 26.88 11.62 -3.08
CA THR A 646 27.92 10.86 -3.77
C THR A 646 29.09 10.52 -2.85
N GLU A 647 29.53 11.48 -2.02
CA GLU A 647 30.55 11.24 -1.00
C GLU A 647 30.06 10.25 0.07
N PHE A 648 28.81 10.38 0.51
CA PHE A 648 28.17 9.49 1.49
C PHE A 648 28.19 8.02 1.03
N LEU A 649 27.71 7.75 -0.20
CA LEU A 649 27.74 6.40 -0.79
C LEU A 649 29.17 5.86 -0.90
N ALA A 650 30.09 6.67 -1.40
CA ALA A 650 31.48 6.27 -1.57
C ALA A 650 32.20 6.00 -0.24
N ALA A 651 31.93 6.81 0.79
CA ALA A 651 32.50 6.63 2.13
C ALA A 651 31.94 5.36 2.80
N ALA A 652 30.63 5.13 2.72
CA ALA A 652 30.00 3.91 3.23
C ALA A 652 30.61 2.66 2.58
N ALA A 653 30.75 2.66 1.25
CA ALA A 653 31.39 1.57 0.51
C ALA A 653 32.84 1.35 0.94
N ARG A 654 33.63 2.44 1.08
CA ARG A 654 35.04 2.40 1.48
C ARG A 654 35.24 1.77 2.86
N HIS A 655 34.37 2.09 3.82
CA HIS A 655 34.46 1.60 5.20
C HIS A 655 33.68 0.30 5.44
N GLY A 656 33.05 -0.25 4.41
CA GLY A 656 32.26 -1.47 4.50
C GLY A 656 31.02 -1.33 5.38
N ILE A 657 30.43 -0.14 5.42
CA ILE A 657 29.16 0.15 6.10
C ILE A 657 28.02 0.03 5.10
N ARG A 658 26.99 -0.73 5.47
CA ARG A 658 25.78 -0.93 4.67
C ARG A 658 24.79 0.22 4.91
N LEU A 659 23.92 0.46 3.94
CA LEU A 659 22.99 1.58 3.93
C LEU A 659 21.58 1.13 3.60
N PHE A 660 20.60 1.82 4.15
CA PHE A 660 19.31 1.96 3.50
C PHE A 660 19.16 3.40 3.06
N ILE A 661 18.59 3.61 1.87
CA ILE A 661 18.48 4.93 1.25
C ILE A 661 17.08 5.11 0.67
N SER A 662 16.56 6.33 0.76
CA SER A 662 15.35 6.72 0.05
C SER A 662 15.67 7.17 -1.37
N SER A 663 14.64 7.28 -2.22
CA SER A 663 14.76 7.91 -3.53
C SER A 663 15.19 9.38 -3.43
N GLY A 664 15.61 9.97 -4.54
CA GLY A 664 15.83 11.41 -4.67
C GLY A 664 14.54 12.23 -4.61
N ALA A 665 13.38 11.56 -4.68
CA ALA A 665 12.07 12.12 -4.41
C ALA A 665 11.65 12.01 -2.93
N ASP A 666 12.61 11.75 -2.02
CA ASP A 666 12.43 11.55 -0.58
C ASP A 666 11.84 10.18 -0.17
N ALA A 667 11.77 9.99 1.15
CA ALA A 667 11.33 8.75 1.80
C ALA A 667 9.81 8.58 1.80
N ASN A 668 9.02 9.43 1.15
CA ASN A 668 7.56 9.31 1.03
C ASN A 668 7.07 9.58 -0.42
N GLY A 669 7.97 9.54 -1.40
CA GLY A 669 7.66 9.70 -2.82
C GLY A 669 6.92 8.49 -3.39
N LEU A 670 5.69 8.69 -3.87
CA LEU A 670 4.85 7.62 -4.45
C LEU A 670 4.90 7.54 -5.99
N ASP A 671 5.62 8.45 -6.66
CA ASP A 671 5.78 8.39 -8.10
C ASP A 671 6.76 7.26 -8.47
N ALA A 672 6.21 6.10 -8.83
CA ALA A 672 6.99 4.91 -9.11
C ALA A 672 8.04 5.14 -10.21
N GLU A 673 7.73 5.88 -11.28
CA GLU A 673 8.72 6.11 -12.34
C GLU A 673 9.94 6.90 -11.84
N THR A 674 9.74 7.98 -11.07
CA THR A 674 10.84 8.75 -10.47
C THR A 674 11.66 7.87 -9.52
N VAL A 675 10.99 7.13 -8.63
CA VAL A 675 11.69 6.25 -7.68
C VAL A 675 12.50 5.18 -8.42
N LEU A 676 11.92 4.55 -9.44
CA LEU A 676 12.61 3.53 -10.22
C LEU A 676 13.79 4.06 -11.00
N TYR A 677 13.75 5.31 -11.48
CA TYR A 677 14.91 5.93 -12.11
C TYR A 677 16.10 5.99 -11.14
N ASP A 678 15.86 6.41 -9.89
CA ASP A 678 16.90 6.43 -8.86
C ASP A 678 17.38 5.01 -8.49
N VAL A 679 16.45 4.05 -8.36
CA VAL A 679 16.78 2.63 -8.14
C VAL A 679 17.68 2.11 -9.25
N THR A 680 17.35 2.34 -10.53
CA THR A 680 18.18 1.86 -11.65
C THR A 680 19.57 2.49 -11.69
N ARG A 681 19.73 3.70 -11.16
CA ARG A 681 21.02 4.38 -11.06
C ARG A 681 21.89 3.79 -9.94
N GLU A 682 21.29 3.44 -8.81
CA GLU A 682 22.00 3.13 -7.57
C GLU A 682 21.96 1.67 -7.17
N GLU A 683 21.20 0.83 -7.87
CA GLU A 683 21.17 -0.62 -7.63
C GLU A 683 22.56 -1.26 -7.77
N ALA A 684 23.55 -0.60 -8.37
CA ALA A 684 24.93 -1.06 -8.40
C ALA A 684 25.79 -0.69 -7.20
N GLU A 685 25.30 0.15 -6.31
CA GLU A 685 26.07 0.60 -5.16
C GLU A 685 26.26 -0.54 -4.15
N PRO A 686 27.52 -0.90 -3.80
CA PRO A 686 27.82 -2.04 -2.95
C PRO A 686 27.45 -1.81 -1.48
N ALA A 687 27.24 -0.56 -1.08
CA ALA A 687 26.81 -0.20 0.26
C ALA A 687 25.29 -0.37 0.47
N VAL A 688 24.48 -0.28 -0.60
CA VAL A 688 23.01 -0.27 -0.46
C VAL A 688 22.49 -1.67 -0.14
N LEU A 689 21.82 -1.79 1.00
CA LEU A 689 21.18 -3.00 1.54
C LEU A 689 19.67 -3.00 1.28
N ALA A 690 19.02 -1.83 1.41
CA ALA A 690 17.57 -1.71 1.30
C ALA A 690 17.11 -0.36 0.73
N TRP A 691 15.92 -0.36 0.12
CA TRP A 691 15.21 0.82 -0.35
C TRP A 691 14.23 1.32 0.72
N TYR A 692 14.41 2.56 1.17
CA TYR A 692 13.60 3.20 2.20
C TYR A 692 12.41 3.93 1.57
N LEU A 693 11.20 3.41 1.78
CA LEU A 693 10.03 3.81 1.00
C LEU A 693 9.06 4.74 1.73
N ALA A 694 9.08 4.71 3.07
CA ALA A 694 8.15 5.45 3.90
C ALA A 694 8.77 5.79 5.27
N ASP A 695 8.59 7.03 5.72
CA ASP A 695 8.96 7.57 7.05
C ASP A 695 7.68 8.14 7.68
N ASP A 696 7.44 7.93 8.99
CA ASP A 696 6.15 8.21 9.62
C ASP A 696 4.97 7.59 8.84
N THR A 697 5.20 6.36 8.35
CA THR A 697 4.49 5.75 7.22
C THR A 697 2.97 5.93 7.23
N ALA A 698 2.29 5.50 8.30
CA ALA A 698 0.83 5.50 8.38
C ALA A 698 0.21 6.91 8.47
N SER A 699 1.04 7.94 8.67
CA SER A 699 0.62 9.35 8.63
C SER A 699 0.68 9.93 7.22
N HIS A 700 1.49 9.36 6.32
CA HIS A 700 1.79 9.94 5.01
C HIS A 700 1.26 9.12 3.83
N ILE A 701 1.28 7.79 3.93
CA ILE A 701 1.07 6.88 2.80
C ILE A 701 0.05 5.79 3.16
N GLY A 702 -0.81 5.41 2.21
CA GLY A 702 -1.69 4.25 2.34
C GLY A 702 -0.97 2.93 2.05
N HIS A 703 -1.33 1.87 2.77
CA HIS A 703 -0.70 0.54 2.65
C HIS A 703 -0.71 -0.04 1.22
N GLU A 704 -1.78 0.18 0.45
CA GLU A 704 -1.84 -0.28 -0.94
C GLU A 704 -0.90 0.50 -1.87
N GLU A 705 -0.78 1.81 -1.66
CA GLU A 705 0.11 2.66 -2.45
C GLU A 705 1.57 2.24 -2.23
N LEU A 706 1.94 2.00 -0.98
CA LEU A 706 3.27 1.52 -0.61
C LEU A 706 3.55 0.09 -1.13
N ARG A 707 2.55 -0.80 -1.09
CA ARG A 707 2.65 -2.15 -1.64
C ARG A 707 2.89 -2.12 -3.16
N VAL A 708 2.19 -1.24 -3.88
CA VAL A 708 2.38 -1.06 -5.32
C VAL A 708 3.78 -0.54 -5.62
N LEU A 709 4.28 0.44 -4.85
CA LEU A 709 5.64 0.96 -5.00
C LEU A 709 6.71 -0.10 -4.71
N SER A 710 6.57 -0.86 -3.62
CA SER A 710 7.47 -1.96 -3.28
C SER A 710 7.50 -3.02 -4.39
N ALA A 711 6.33 -3.41 -4.92
CA ALA A 711 6.25 -4.34 -6.04
C ALA A 711 6.94 -3.80 -7.31
N ALA A 712 6.76 -2.51 -7.62
CA ALA A 712 7.44 -1.86 -8.74
C ALA A 712 8.97 -1.88 -8.58
N ILE A 713 9.48 -1.65 -7.37
CA ILE A 713 10.91 -1.73 -7.07
C ILE A 713 11.41 -3.16 -7.26
N HIS A 714 10.69 -4.17 -6.78
CA HIS A 714 11.06 -5.58 -6.97
C HIS A 714 11.01 -6.03 -8.44
N ASP A 715 10.20 -5.39 -9.28
CA ASP A 715 10.27 -5.64 -10.73
C ASP A 715 11.67 -5.29 -11.28
N VAL A 716 12.28 -4.22 -10.78
CA VAL A 716 13.50 -3.62 -11.32
C VAL A 716 14.76 -4.07 -10.57
N ASP A 717 14.71 -4.11 -9.24
CA ASP A 717 15.78 -4.56 -8.36
C ASP A 717 15.27 -5.64 -7.38
N PRO A 718 15.06 -6.88 -7.86
CA PRO A 718 14.69 -8.01 -7.00
C PRO A 718 15.83 -8.46 -6.07
N SER A 719 17.00 -7.81 -6.14
CA SER A 719 18.18 -8.16 -5.34
C SER A 719 18.28 -7.38 -4.04
N ARG A 720 17.30 -6.52 -3.73
CA ARG A 720 17.25 -5.76 -2.48
C ARG A 720 15.87 -5.81 -1.88
N ILE A 721 15.85 -5.63 -0.56
CA ILE A 721 14.63 -5.53 0.22
C ILE A 721 14.15 -4.08 0.29
N THR A 722 12.85 -3.91 0.55
CA THR A 722 12.19 -2.63 0.79
C THR A 722 11.81 -2.52 2.26
N VAL A 723 11.95 -1.31 2.82
CA VAL A 723 11.71 -1.07 4.25
C VAL A 723 10.97 0.23 4.49
N GLN A 724 10.29 0.31 5.63
CA GLN A 724 9.52 1.48 6.08
C GLN A 724 9.72 1.72 7.59
N ALA A 725 9.66 2.97 8.03
CA ALA A 725 9.68 3.34 9.45
C ALA A 725 8.38 4.00 9.89
N ASP A 726 8.04 3.73 11.14
CA ASP A 726 6.89 4.31 11.83
C ASP A 726 6.97 4.00 13.34
N ALA A 727 6.34 4.85 14.14
CA ALA A 727 5.97 4.50 15.51
C ALA A 727 5.02 3.30 15.52
N VAL A 728 5.09 2.45 16.55
CA VAL A 728 4.23 1.25 16.65
C VAL A 728 2.79 1.64 17.01
N GLY A 729 2.60 2.45 18.04
CA GLY A 729 1.29 2.91 18.51
C GLY A 729 0.46 1.84 19.25
N ALA A 730 -0.80 2.17 19.56
CA ALA A 730 -1.74 1.27 20.23
C ALA A 730 -2.46 0.35 19.24
N SER A 731 -3.14 -0.72 19.71
CA SER A 731 -3.88 -1.66 18.85
C SER A 731 -5.18 -1.06 18.27
N PRO A 732 -5.50 -1.25 16.97
CA PRO A 732 -4.62 -1.81 15.93
C PRO A 732 -3.44 -0.88 15.67
N SER A 733 -2.24 -1.48 15.60
CA SER A 733 -1.00 -0.72 15.49
C SER A 733 -0.91 0.02 14.16
N ARG A 734 0.06 0.92 14.06
CA ARG A 734 0.35 1.62 12.80
C ARG A 734 0.91 0.68 11.73
N TYR A 735 1.40 -0.50 12.11
CA TYR A 735 1.90 -1.54 11.20
C TYR A 735 0.83 -2.56 10.77
N THR A 736 -0.30 -2.71 11.48
CA THR A 736 -1.31 -3.76 11.22
C THR A 736 -1.70 -3.87 9.74
N ASN A 737 -1.92 -2.74 9.04
CA ASN A 737 -2.31 -2.76 7.63
C ASN A 737 -1.14 -2.84 6.65
N PHE A 738 0.09 -2.62 7.11
CA PHE A 738 1.29 -2.53 6.27
C PHE A 738 2.12 -3.82 6.25
N VAL A 739 1.65 -4.88 6.93
CA VAL A 739 2.33 -6.19 6.95
C VAL A 739 2.56 -6.76 5.56
N ASN A 740 1.81 -6.36 4.53
CA ASN A 740 2.03 -6.82 3.17
C ASN A 740 2.55 -5.71 2.23
N SER A 741 3.05 -4.59 2.77
CA SER A 741 3.48 -3.42 1.98
C SER A 741 4.99 -3.34 1.70
N THR A 742 5.83 -3.84 2.60
CA THR A 742 7.30 -3.84 2.50
C THR A 742 7.89 -5.10 3.12
N ASP A 743 9.18 -5.38 2.92
CA ASP A 743 9.86 -6.58 3.44
C ASP A 743 10.27 -6.43 4.91
N GLY A 744 10.53 -5.20 5.36
CA GLY A 744 11.00 -4.92 6.71
C GLY A 744 10.35 -3.71 7.37
N PHE A 745 10.25 -3.79 8.69
CA PHE A 745 9.76 -2.71 9.54
C PHE A 745 10.88 -2.11 10.38
N LEU A 746 10.87 -0.80 10.50
CA LEU A 746 11.80 -0.04 11.31
C LEU A 746 11.00 0.65 12.44
N PRO A 747 10.61 -0.08 13.50
CA PRO A 747 9.78 0.47 14.56
C PRO A 747 10.52 1.56 15.33
N GLU A 748 9.91 2.74 15.42
CA GLU A 748 10.40 3.85 16.23
C GLU A 748 10.04 3.65 17.70
N LEU A 749 11.06 3.52 18.54
CA LEU A 749 10.95 3.16 19.94
C LEU A 749 11.51 4.29 20.81
N TYR A 750 10.70 5.34 21.03
CA TYR A 750 11.12 6.57 21.73
C TYR A 750 10.45 6.84 23.08
N PRO A 751 10.56 5.92 24.07
CA PRO A 751 9.69 5.96 25.23
C PRO A 751 10.14 6.90 26.36
N ILE A 752 11.32 7.53 26.28
CA ILE A 752 11.86 8.37 27.37
C ILE A 752 11.37 9.82 27.25
N TYR A 753 10.04 10.00 27.34
CA TYR A 753 9.35 11.29 27.24
C TYR A 753 9.19 12.02 28.59
N GLY A 754 9.85 11.53 29.65
CA GLY A 754 9.75 12.07 31.01
C GLY A 754 10.39 11.14 32.04
N ASP A 755 10.13 11.40 33.33
CA ASP A 755 10.59 10.55 34.42
C ASP A 755 9.56 9.47 34.78
N LEU A 756 9.22 8.62 33.81
CA LEU A 756 8.23 7.55 33.95
C LEU A 756 8.91 6.18 34.02
N ASP A 757 8.44 5.32 34.92
CA ASP A 757 8.88 3.92 35.04
C ASP A 757 8.31 3.00 33.95
N THR A 758 7.37 3.50 33.14
CA THR A 758 6.75 2.80 32.00
C THR A 758 7.50 2.97 30.68
N GLY A 759 8.58 3.76 30.65
CA GLY A 759 9.37 4.05 29.45
C GLY A 759 10.07 2.81 28.90
N VAL A 760 11.06 2.28 29.62
CA VAL A 760 11.82 1.06 29.23
C VAL A 760 10.89 -0.15 28.98
N PRO A 761 9.88 -0.45 29.82
CA PRO A 761 8.88 -1.47 29.53
C PRO A 761 8.08 -1.26 28.24
N GLY A 762 8.01 -0.03 27.73
CA GLY A 762 7.37 0.31 26.46
C GLY A 762 7.96 -0.46 25.28
N ILE A 763 9.27 -0.71 25.29
CA ILE A 763 9.96 -1.51 24.26
C ILE A 763 9.34 -2.91 24.14
N ILE A 764 9.06 -3.56 25.28
CA ILE A 764 8.46 -4.90 25.31
C ILE A 764 7.04 -4.84 24.72
N ALA A 765 6.26 -3.81 25.07
CA ALA A 765 4.91 -3.64 24.55
C ALA A 765 4.90 -3.49 23.03
N ASP A 766 5.77 -2.63 22.51
CA ASP A 766 5.82 -2.28 21.09
C ASP A 766 6.33 -3.46 20.26
N MET A 767 7.41 -4.11 20.69
CA MET A 767 7.93 -5.30 20.00
C MET A 767 6.93 -6.46 20.00
N LYS A 768 6.18 -6.68 21.10
CA LYS A 768 5.11 -7.68 21.13
C LYS A 768 3.92 -7.31 20.25
N THR A 769 3.63 -6.02 20.11
CA THR A 769 2.58 -5.54 19.21
C THR A 769 2.95 -5.82 17.76
N VAL A 770 4.19 -5.50 17.36
CA VAL A 770 4.73 -5.87 16.04
C VAL A 770 4.65 -7.38 15.81
N ALA A 771 5.09 -8.19 16.77
CA ALA A 771 5.00 -9.65 16.66
C ALA A 771 3.55 -10.15 16.52
N ALA A 772 2.59 -9.50 17.18
CA ALA A 772 1.16 -9.82 17.07
C ALA A 772 0.60 -9.48 15.68
N ASP A 773 0.99 -8.34 15.09
CA ASP A 773 0.59 -7.96 13.73
C ASP A 773 1.08 -8.98 12.69
N LEU A 774 2.35 -9.40 12.80
CA LEU A 774 2.92 -10.44 11.94
C LEU A 774 2.20 -11.78 12.10
N ALA A 775 1.93 -12.18 13.35
CA ALA A 775 1.20 -13.41 13.64
C ALA A 775 -0.24 -13.38 13.10
N GLN A 776 -0.93 -12.24 13.22
CA GLN A 776 -2.29 -12.04 12.68
C GLN A 776 -2.31 -12.16 11.16
N ALA A 777 -1.28 -11.67 10.47
CA ALA A 777 -1.12 -11.80 9.03
C ALA A 777 -0.60 -13.19 8.58
N GLY A 778 -0.27 -14.07 9.53
CA GLY A 778 0.22 -15.42 9.22
C GLY A 778 1.64 -15.47 8.66
N THR A 779 2.46 -14.44 8.89
CA THR A 779 3.86 -14.38 8.40
C THR A 779 4.84 -14.14 9.55
N ARG A 780 6.07 -14.64 9.40
CA ARG A 780 7.23 -14.26 10.21
C ARG A 780 8.40 -13.77 9.36
N HIS A 781 8.19 -13.69 8.04
CA HIS A 781 9.19 -13.38 7.04
C HIS A 781 9.41 -11.85 6.91
N LYS A 782 9.67 -11.18 8.03
CA LYS A 782 9.97 -9.74 8.06
C LYS A 782 11.22 -9.43 8.84
N THR A 783 12.06 -8.57 8.28
CA THR A 783 13.17 -8.00 9.04
C THR A 783 12.65 -6.86 9.92
N ILE A 784 13.07 -6.83 11.18
CA ILE A 784 12.69 -5.81 12.17
C ILE A 784 13.96 -5.12 12.64
N TRP A 785 14.15 -3.88 12.21
CA TRP A 785 15.30 -3.05 12.57
C TRP A 785 14.84 -1.95 13.52
N ALA A 786 14.90 -2.22 14.83
CA ALA A 786 14.42 -1.27 15.83
C ALA A 786 15.17 0.07 15.73
N ILE A 787 14.43 1.18 15.80
CA ILE A 787 15.01 2.53 15.92
C ILE A 787 14.85 2.98 17.36
N VAL A 788 15.91 2.82 18.14
CA VAL A 788 15.92 3.12 19.58
C VAL A 788 16.27 4.58 19.81
N GLN A 789 15.63 5.22 20.79
CA GLN A 789 15.95 6.58 21.19
C GLN A 789 17.40 6.69 21.69
N ASP A 790 18.15 7.63 21.11
CA ASP A 790 19.38 8.18 21.68
C ASP A 790 19.52 9.67 21.29
N PHE A 791 18.52 10.44 21.71
CA PHE A 791 18.42 11.88 21.44
C PHE A 791 17.66 12.60 22.56
N GLN A 792 17.78 13.93 22.56
CA GLN A 792 16.90 14.85 23.30
C GLN A 792 16.40 15.98 22.39
N GLY A 793 15.42 16.75 22.86
CA GLY A 793 14.79 17.82 22.08
C GLY A 793 13.43 17.43 21.52
N TRP A 794 12.79 18.31 20.74
CA TRP A 794 11.43 18.11 20.21
C TRP A 794 10.37 17.60 21.22
N GLY A 795 10.51 17.96 22.49
CA GLY A 795 9.61 17.51 23.56
C GLY A 795 10.20 16.40 24.45
N TRP A 796 11.26 15.72 24.02
CA TRP A 796 12.05 14.81 24.86
C TRP A 796 13.00 15.62 25.74
N PRO A 797 12.81 15.62 27.07
CA PRO A 797 13.49 16.56 27.96
C PRO A 797 14.97 16.22 28.22
N ARG A 798 15.40 14.99 27.92
CA ARG A 798 16.75 14.48 28.19
C ARG A 798 17.11 13.31 27.27
N TYR A 799 18.40 13.02 27.17
CA TYR A 799 18.87 11.74 26.66
C TYR A 799 18.46 10.58 27.59
N PRO A 800 18.33 9.35 27.07
CA PRO A 800 18.28 8.17 27.92
C PRO A 800 19.52 8.08 28.82
N LEU A 801 19.34 7.60 30.05
CA LEU A 801 20.46 7.24 30.90
C LEU A 801 21.14 5.98 30.33
N ARG A 802 22.43 5.79 30.63
CA ARG A 802 23.18 4.60 30.17
C ARG A 802 22.43 3.28 30.41
N ALA A 803 21.90 3.07 31.62
CA ALA A 803 21.13 1.86 31.93
C ALA A 803 19.83 1.73 31.12
N GLU A 804 19.14 2.84 30.83
CA GLU A 804 17.95 2.84 29.99
C GLU A 804 18.31 2.51 28.53
N LEU A 805 19.39 3.11 27.98
CA LEU A 805 19.85 2.85 26.61
C LEU A 805 20.23 1.39 26.40
N TRP A 806 20.98 0.78 27.33
CA TRP A 806 21.32 -0.65 27.28
C TRP A 806 20.06 -1.52 27.38
N ALA A 807 19.19 -1.27 28.37
CA ALA A 807 17.97 -2.06 28.54
C ALA A 807 17.06 -1.97 27.31
N MET A 808 16.82 -0.78 26.78
CA MET A 808 15.98 -0.62 25.58
C MET A 808 16.55 -1.40 24.40
N SER A 809 17.86 -1.29 24.16
CA SER A 809 18.53 -1.96 23.04
C SER A 809 18.47 -3.49 23.15
N TYR A 810 18.81 -4.04 24.32
CA TYR A 810 18.74 -5.48 24.55
C TYR A 810 17.31 -6.01 24.58
N LEU A 811 16.34 -5.26 25.12
CA LEU A 811 14.93 -5.65 25.09
C LEU A 811 14.38 -5.69 23.66
N SER A 812 14.78 -4.76 22.78
CA SER A 812 14.41 -4.84 21.36
C SER A 812 14.89 -6.14 20.72
N ILE A 813 16.15 -6.53 20.97
CA ILE A 813 16.75 -7.77 20.46
C ILE A 813 16.05 -9.00 21.04
N ILE A 814 15.89 -9.05 22.37
CA ILE A 814 15.25 -10.17 23.08
C ILE A 814 13.82 -10.42 22.59
N HIS A 815 13.08 -9.35 22.27
CA HIS A 815 11.69 -9.42 21.81
C HIS A 815 11.53 -9.42 20.28
N GLY A 816 12.59 -9.72 19.53
CA GLY A 816 12.48 -10.13 18.12
C GLY A 816 13.11 -9.21 17.07
N ALA A 817 13.85 -8.17 17.47
CA ALA A 817 14.61 -7.38 16.51
C ALA A 817 15.77 -8.20 15.93
N ASN A 818 15.88 -8.21 14.59
CA ASN A 818 16.97 -8.85 13.84
C ASN A 818 17.90 -7.81 13.17
N GLY A 819 17.78 -6.56 13.62
CA GLY A 819 18.72 -5.46 13.45
C GLY A 819 18.40 -4.34 14.44
N ILE A 820 19.34 -3.44 14.67
CA ILE A 820 19.16 -2.31 15.60
C ILE A 820 19.82 -1.05 15.05
N THR A 821 19.11 0.06 15.23
CA THR A 821 19.60 1.40 14.95
C THR A 821 19.25 2.34 16.08
N TRP A 822 19.99 3.45 16.22
CA TRP A 822 19.62 4.52 17.14
C TRP A 822 19.36 5.82 16.39
N TYR A 823 18.31 6.51 16.80
CA TYR A 823 18.00 7.85 16.36
C TYR A 823 18.58 8.82 17.40
N THR A 824 19.54 9.69 17.07
CA THR A 824 20.14 9.92 15.75
C THR A 824 21.62 10.30 15.86
N TYR A 825 22.41 10.06 14.80
CA TYR A 825 23.82 10.48 14.72
C TYR A 825 23.96 11.99 14.93
N GLY A 826 23.16 12.78 14.22
CA GLY A 826 23.00 14.20 14.46
C GLY A 826 21.54 14.61 14.41
N GLY A 827 21.16 15.67 15.14
CA GLY A 827 19.79 16.19 15.14
C GLY A 827 19.58 17.39 14.20
N TRP A 828 18.32 17.70 13.91
CA TRP A 828 17.92 18.90 13.17
C TRP A 828 17.18 19.90 14.06
N GLY A 829 17.46 21.20 13.91
CA GLY A 829 16.83 22.25 14.70
C GLY A 829 17.08 22.08 16.20
N LYS A 830 16.02 21.82 16.95
CA LYS A 830 16.07 21.59 18.41
C LYS A 830 16.24 20.12 18.83
N ASN A 831 16.45 19.21 17.88
CA ASN A 831 16.84 17.83 18.15
C ASN A 831 18.37 17.76 18.27
N TYR A 832 18.86 17.06 19.30
CA TYR A 832 20.27 16.84 19.55
C TYR A 832 20.52 15.33 19.64
N GLY A 833 21.45 14.84 18.81
CA GLY A 833 21.81 13.44 18.68
C GLY A 833 23.17 13.11 19.31
N VAL A 834 23.68 11.92 19.01
CA VAL A 834 24.87 11.38 19.70
C VAL A 834 26.16 12.14 19.42
N SER A 835 26.25 12.87 18.30
CA SER A 835 27.41 13.71 17.98
C SER A 835 27.39 15.11 18.61
N ASP A 836 26.33 15.47 19.33
CA ASP A 836 26.21 16.79 19.97
C ASP A 836 26.97 16.89 21.30
N MET A 837 27.27 15.75 21.97
CA MET A 837 28.03 15.71 23.23
C MET A 837 29.01 14.52 23.26
N PRO A 838 30.29 14.72 23.65
CA PRO A 838 31.29 13.64 23.70
C PRO A 838 30.89 12.44 24.57
N GLU A 839 30.24 12.70 25.71
CA GLU A 839 29.79 11.67 26.66
C GLU A 839 28.68 10.79 26.06
N VAL A 840 27.79 11.35 25.23
CA VAL A 840 26.74 10.60 24.54
C VAL A 840 27.36 9.76 23.42
N TRP A 841 28.29 10.34 22.66
CA TRP A 841 29.07 9.62 21.66
C TRP A 841 29.84 8.42 22.24
N GLU A 842 30.52 8.62 23.37
CA GLU A 842 31.25 7.57 24.06
C GLU A 842 30.32 6.43 24.51
N ASN A 843 29.17 6.77 25.11
CA ASN A 843 28.18 5.78 25.53
C ASN A 843 27.66 4.94 24.36
N ILE A 844 27.32 5.55 23.23
CA ILE A 844 26.83 4.78 22.09
C ILE A 844 27.94 3.95 21.43
N CYS A 845 29.18 4.42 21.41
CA CYS A 845 30.32 3.65 20.93
C CYS A 845 30.57 2.39 21.78
N ASP A 846 30.48 2.50 23.11
CA ASP A 846 30.59 1.35 24.01
C ASP A 846 29.53 0.28 23.70
N LEU A 847 28.27 0.69 23.55
CA LEU A 847 27.16 -0.21 23.26
C LEU A 847 27.29 -0.86 21.88
N ALA A 848 27.65 -0.09 20.85
CA ALA A 848 27.87 -0.61 19.51
C ALA A 848 29.04 -1.61 19.49
N SER A 849 30.13 -1.32 20.20
CA SER A 849 31.28 -2.22 20.36
C SER A 849 30.88 -3.52 21.05
N GLU A 850 30.06 -3.45 22.10
CA GLU A 850 29.50 -4.60 22.80
C GLU A 850 28.68 -5.49 21.85
N LEU A 851 27.72 -4.91 21.13
CA LEU A 851 26.85 -5.64 20.20
C LEU A 851 27.61 -6.20 18.99
N SER A 852 28.65 -5.51 18.52
CA SER A 852 29.50 -5.99 17.43
C SER A 852 30.23 -7.30 17.79
N LYS A 853 30.61 -7.47 19.05
CA LYS A 853 31.22 -8.72 19.57
C LYS A 853 30.22 -9.87 19.70
N LEU A 854 28.92 -9.55 19.72
CA LEU A 854 27.83 -10.53 19.77
C LEU A 854 27.26 -10.85 18.38
N GLN A 855 27.67 -10.13 17.34
CA GLN A 855 27.05 -10.17 16.01
C GLN A 855 26.89 -11.61 15.48
N ASP A 856 27.94 -12.44 15.58
CA ASP A 856 27.94 -13.82 15.12
C ASP A 856 26.91 -14.71 15.86
N ALA A 857 26.65 -14.43 17.14
CA ALA A 857 25.59 -15.12 17.89
C ALA A 857 24.20 -14.56 17.59
N LEU A 858 24.09 -13.25 17.35
CA LEU A 858 22.82 -12.58 17.07
C LEU A 858 22.21 -13.02 15.73
N VAL A 859 23.04 -13.36 14.74
CA VAL A 859 22.60 -13.84 13.43
C VAL A 859 22.09 -15.29 13.43
N GLU A 860 22.33 -16.06 14.49
CA GLU A 860 21.92 -17.46 14.57
C GLU A 860 20.40 -17.59 14.71
N PRO A 861 19.75 -18.63 14.15
CA PRO A 861 18.35 -18.89 14.38
C PRO A 861 18.03 -18.99 15.89
N THR A 862 16.89 -18.46 16.29
CA THR A 862 16.45 -18.58 17.70
C THR A 862 15.97 -20.01 17.98
N GLY A 863 16.78 -20.77 18.71
CA GLY A 863 16.46 -22.13 19.14
C GLY A 863 15.53 -22.21 20.36
N THR A 864 15.46 -23.39 20.98
CA THR A 864 14.68 -23.62 22.20
C THR A 864 15.18 -22.73 23.34
N GLN A 865 14.28 -21.93 23.91
CA GLN A 865 14.59 -21.03 25.02
C GLN A 865 14.53 -21.79 26.36
N PRO A 866 15.40 -21.45 27.33
CA PRO A 866 15.33 -22.00 28.68
C PRO A 866 14.03 -21.55 29.40
N PRO A 867 13.65 -22.19 30.52
CA PRO A 867 12.50 -21.76 31.30
C PRO A 867 12.65 -20.32 31.76
N ALA A 868 11.53 -19.64 31.96
CA ALA A 868 11.51 -18.26 32.47
C ALA A 868 12.26 -18.16 33.81
N PRO A 869 13.01 -17.07 34.05
CA PRO A 869 13.75 -16.89 35.29
C PRO A 869 12.81 -16.85 36.50
N ALA A 870 13.22 -17.48 37.60
CA ALA A 870 12.49 -17.39 38.86
C ALA A 870 12.96 -16.16 39.64
N ILE A 871 12.07 -15.21 39.90
CA ILE A 871 12.40 -13.99 40.66
C ILE A 871 12.48 -14.35 42.15
N LEU A 872 13.63 -14.10 42.77
CA LEU A 872 13.88 -14.36 44.19
C LEU A 872 13.69 -13.11 45.06
N SER A 873 13.95 -11.93 44.50
CA SER A 873 13.78 -10.64 45.17
C SER A 873 13.60 -9.52 44.14
N GLY A 874 12.87 -8.46 44.51
CA GLY A 874 12.46 -7.40 43.60
C GLY A 874 11.10 -7.67 42.94
N PRO A 875 10.62 -6.78 42.07
CA PRO A 875 9.33 -6.94 41.41
C PRO A 875 9.35 -8.09 40.39
N GLU A 876 8.31 -8.94 40.39
CA GLU A 876 8.13 -9.99 39.38
C GLU A 876 7.73 -9.42 38.01
N LYS A 877 7.07 -8.25 38.01
CA LYS A 877 6.60 -7.56 36.81
C LYS A 877 7.06 -6.11 36.79
N ASP A 878 7.28 -5.59 35.60
CA ASP A 878 7.56 -4.17 35.40
C ASP A 878 6.30 -3.30 35.46
N ALA A 879 6.48 -1.98 35.27
CA ALA A 879 5.40 -0.99 35.36
C ALA A 879 4.30 -1.14 34.30
N ARG A 880 4.52 -1.93 33.24
CA ARG A 880 3.49 -2.28 32.23
C ARG A 880 2.96 -3.70 32.39
N GLY A 881 3.37 -4.42 33.44
CA GLY A 881 2.87 -5.75 33.79
C GLY A 881 3.55 -6.91 33.05
N PHE A 882 4.64 -6.67 32.33
CA PHE A 882 5.45 -7.75 31.75
C PHE A 882 6.43 -8.32 32.77
N PRO A 883 6.93 -9.56 32.61
CA PRO A 883 7.99 -10.08 33.46
C PRO A 883 9.17 -9.11 33.54
N SER A 884 9.66 -8.83 34.75
CA SER A 884 10.74 -7.86 34.97
C SER A 884 12.07 -8.30 34.34
N ILE A 885 12.30 -9.61 34.17
CA ILE A 885 13.48 -10.15 33.50
C ILE A 885 13.06 -10.80 32.18
N SER A 886 13.65 -10.31 31.08
CA SER A 886 13.53 -10.92 29.74
C SER A 886 14.83 -11.63 29.38
N ILE A 887 14.74 -12.75 28.65
CA ILE A 887 15.90 -13.55 28.24
C ILE A 887 15.85 -13.95 26.77
N LEU A 888 17.02 -14.07 26.15
CA LEU A 888 17.21 -14.68 24.82
C LEU A 888 18.48 -15.53 24.84
N LEU A 889 18.34 -16.81 24.53
CA LEU A 889 19.45 -17.75 24.33
C LEU A 889 19.75 -17.89 22.84
N LYS A 890 21.01 -17.63 22.47
CA LYS A 890 21.60 -17.95 21.17
C LYS A 890 22.71 -18.99 21.33
N GLU A 891 22.95 -19.77 20.29
CA GLU A 891 24.04 -20.73 20.23
C GLU A 891 24.86 -20.48 18.99
N HIS A 892 26.18 -20.33 19.14
CA HIS A 892 27.10 -20.11 18.05
C HIS A 892 28.42 -20.82 18.32
N ALA A 893 28.92 -21.58 17.35
CA ALA A 893 30.20 -22.29 17.42
C ALA A 893 30.39 -23.11 18.72
N GLY A 894 29.33 -23.80 19.18
CA GLY A 894 29.35 -24.62 20.39
C GLY A 894 29.31 -23.83 21.71
N LYS A 895 29.09 -22.51 21.65
CA LYS A 895 28.90 -21.65 22.83
C LYS A 895 27.48 -21.16 22.91
N LYS A 896 26.98 -21.03 24.13
CA LYS A 896 25.68 -20.47 24.47
C LYS A 896 25.83 -19.05 24.97
N TYR A 897 24.99 -18.16 24.45
CA TYR A 897 24.94 -16.74 24.78
C TYR A 897 23.55 -16.44 25.32
N LEU A 898 23.43 -16.22 26.63
CA LEU A 898 22.18 -15.83 27.26
C LEU A 898 22.19 -14.33 27.51
N LEU A 899 21.41 -13.60 26.73
CA LEU A 899 21.16 -12.17 26.88
C LEU A 899 20.04 -12.00 27.90
N VAL A 900 20.25 -11.16 28.92
CA VAL A 900 19.28 -10.93 29.99
C VAL A 900 19.16 -9.45 30.29
N ALA A 901 17.93 -8.94 30.28
CA ALA A 901 17.64 -7.54 30.56
C ALA A 901 16.54 -7.40 31.62
N ASN A 902 16.79 -6.53 32.60
CA ASN A 902 15.80 -6.08 33.56
C ASN A 902 15.00 -4.90 32.98
N SER A 903 13.68 -5.00 32.88
CA SER A 903 12.81 -3.89 32.46
C SER A 903 12.25 -3.07 33.63
N ALA A 904 12.47 -3.50 34.87
CA ALA A 904 11.97 -2.79 36.05
C ALA A 904 12.93 -1.67 36.50
N ARG A 905 12.36 -0.55 36.96
CA ARG A 905 13.07 0.53 37.65
C ARG A 905 13.43 0.17 39.10
N ALA A 906 13.81 -1.08 39.33
CA ALA A 906 14.16 -1.61 40.64
C ALA A 906 15.22 -2.70 40.48
N LYS A 907 15.99 -2.93 41.54
CA LYS A 907 16.89 -4.07 41.61
C LYS A 907 16.07 -5.36 41.64
N VAL A 908 16.49 -6.35 40.84
CA VAL A 908 15.85 -7.67 40.75
C VAL A 908 16.93 -8.74 40.92
N THR A 909 16.69 -9.71 41.78
CA THR A 909 17.53 -10.91 41.90
C THR A 909 16.76 -12.09 41.35
N ALA A 910 17.33 -12.79 40.37
CA ALA A 910 16.67 -13.88 39.66
C ALA A 910 17.55 -15.13 39.62
N LYS A 911 16.91 -16.30 39.65
CA LYS A 911 17.51 -17.60 39.37
C LYS A 911 17.29 -17.94 37.91
N LEU A 912 18.38 -18.19 37.18
CA LEU A 912 18.41 -18.49 35.76
C LEU A 912 18.87 -19.92 35.50
N ALA A 913 18.43 -20.49 34.37
CA ALA A 913 18.87 -21.80 33.92
C ALA A 913 20.10 -21.69 33.02
N ALA A 914 21.10 -22.54 33.27
CA ALA A 914 22.30 -22.71 32.47
C ALA A 914 22.65 -24.21 32.39
N PRO A 915 21.84 -25.00 31.67
CA PRO A 915 22.02 -26.44 31.61
C PRO A 915 23.36 -26.81 30.97
N GLY A 916 24.10 -27.70 31.63
CA GLY A 916 25.42 -28.16 31.19
C GLY A 916 26.57 -27.21 31.48
N ALA A 917 26.29 -25.98 31.93
CA ALA A 917 27.33 -25.03 32.28
C ALA A 917 28.11 -25.52 33.51
N THR A 918 29.43 -25.52 33.42
CA THR A 918 30.34 -25.70 34.57
C THR A 918 30.98 -24.38 35.00
N ARG A 919 31.03 -23.42 34.08
CA ARG A 919 31.51 -22.06 34.27
C ARG A 919 30.75 -21.14 33.32
N ILE A 920 30.39 -19.96 33.81
CA ILE A 920 29.69 -18.94 33.02
C ILE A 920 30.52 -17.66 33.08
N ASP A 921 30.96 -17.17 31.92
CA ASP A 921 31.70 -15.93 31.76
C ASP A 921 30.74 -14.77 31.45
N LEU A 922 30.98 -13.59 32.04
CA LEU A 922 30.29 -12.36 31.67
C LEU A 922 31.28 -11.42 30.97
N PRO A 923 31.34 -11.46 29.62
CA PRO A 923 32.45 -10.86 28.86
C PRO A 923 32.53 -9.34 28.97
N PHE A 924 31.48 -8.68 29.43
CA PHE A 924 31.40 -7.21 29.55
C PHE A 924 31.51 -6.70 30.99
N GLU A 925 31.69 -7.60 31.97
CA GLU A 925 31.67 -7.25 33.40
C GLU A 925 32.92 -7.75 34.15
N SER A 926 33.89 -8.35 33.44
CA SER A 926 35.12 -8.89 34.04
C SER A 926 34.87 -9.81 35.24
N ARG A 927 33.77 -10.58 35.20
CA ARG A 927 33.37 -11.49 36.28
C ARG A 927 32.86 -12.83 35.74
N GLN A 928 32.82 -13.81 36.63
CA GLN A 928 32.39 -15.18 36.35
C GLN A 928 31.39 -15.63 37.41
N VAL A 929 30.49 -16.52 37.00
CA VAL A 929 29.54 -17.17 37.89
C VAL A 929 29.69 -18.69 37.77
N ALA A 930 29.72 -19.36 38.92
CA ALA A 930 29.71 -20.81 39.00
C ALA A 930 28.24 -21.30 39.12
N PRO A 931 27.72 -22.02 38.13
CA PRO A 931 26.39 -22.61 38.22
C PRO A 931 26.38 -23.79 39.20
N ALA A 932 25.22 -24.00 39.84
CA ALA A 932 24.93 -25.15 40.68
C ALA A 932 23.64 -25.81 40.20
N ASP A 933 23.68 -27.13 40.00
CA ASP A 933 22.55 -27.95 39.53
C ASP A 933 21.90 -27.41 38.23
N GLY A 934 22.74 -26.94 37.29
CA GLY A 934 22.29 -26.39 36.00
C GLY A 934 21.59 -25.04 36.10
N THR A 935 21.74 -24.33 37.22
CA THR A 935 21.16 -22.99 37.45
C THR A 935 22.16 -22.07 38.13
N PHE A 936 21.91 -20.76 38.09
CA PHE A 936 22.68 -19.77 38.86
C PHE A 936 21.79 -18.62 39.29
N THR A 937 22.21 -17.87 40.30
CA THR A 937 21.49 -16.69 40.80
C THR A 937 22.33 -15.46 40.52
N ASP A 938 21.69 -14.41 39.99
CA ASP A 938 22.35 -13.12 39.79
C ASP A 938 21.42 -11.95 40.12
N THR A 939 22.01 -10.77 40.30
CA THR A 939 21.34 -9.53 40.68
C THR A 939 21.52 -8.47 39.60
N PHE A 940 20.39 -7.98 39.10
CA PHE A 940 20.31 -6.92 38.11
C PHE A 940 20.01 -5.61 38.82
N ALA A 941 20.79 -4.56 38.52
CA ALA A 941 20.44 -3.19 38.89
C ALA A 941 19.11 -2.77 38.20
N PRO A 942 18.47 -1.65 38.61
CA PRO A 942 17.39 -1.06 37.80
C PRO A 942 17.84 -0.91 36.35
N TYR A 943 17.07 -1.48 35.41
CA TYR A 943 17.42 -1.54 33.99
C TYR A 943 18.75 -2.24 33.65
N GLY A 944 19.27 -3.07 34.55
CA GLY A 944 20.53 -3.79 34.35
C GLY A 944 20.46 -4.84 33.25
N VAL A 945 21.53 -4.96 32.48
CA VAL A 945 21.71 -5.96 31.42
C VAL A 945 22.95 -6.79 31.73
N HIS A 946 22.85 -8.11 31.54
CA HIS A 946 23.95 -9.04 31.66
C HIS A 946 23.95 -9.99 30.46
N VAL A 947 25.15 -10.30 29.95
CA VAL A 947 25.36 -11.33 28.92
C VAL A 947 26.18 -12.45 29.52
N TYR A 948 25.66 -13.66 29.46
CA TYR A 948 26.30 -14.85 30.01
C TYR A 948 26.74 -15.76 28.87
N VAL A 949 27.98 -16.24 28.92
CA VAL A 949 28.56 -17.11 27.90
C VAL A 949 29.13 -18.37 28.54
N TRP A 950 28.79 -19.54 27.98
CA TRP A 950 29.37 -20.83 28.38
C TRP A 950 29.40 -21.82 27.21
N GLU A 951 30.12 -22.92 27.38
CA GLU A 951 30.20 -24.06 26.45
C GLU A 951 29.21 -25.16 26.84
#